data_AF-A0A7W1P6K0-F1
#
_entry.id   AF-A0A7W1P6K0-F1
#
_cell.length_a   1.000
_cell.length_b   1.000
_cell.length_c   1.000
_cell.angle_alpha   90.00
_cell.angle_beta   90.00
_cell.angle_gamma   90.00
#
_symmetry.space_group_name_H-M   'P 1'
#
loop_
_entity.id
_entity.type
_entity.pdbx_description
1 polymer ?
#
loop_
_entity_poly.entity_id
_entity_poly.type
_entity_poly.pdbx_seq_one_letter_code
_entity_poly.pdbx_strand_id
1 'polypeptide(L)'
;MKPFTVLLAVSLSAPAAAAAQGIQHANVVALQVTGDAEARFSMVVLGDGYTAAEMPKFREQVDKHLNVLWSIEPFRSYRNYINVYAVEVVSQESGITCDPEVREQRDTPLKTHFSGGCENPNARGILVDQKLAQAHAERATPHYDQILVLANTDTYGGIGGRVATTSGGNSLGVLITPHELGHSLGGLQDEYTYSARGKPGGPYEGGEPKSIHMTLLTEAEMKAKQLKWWRWLGEESLSGGVIGCYEGGSSRTTGIWRPSKHSMMISVGYYFDQVSLERMVQRISEQVELIADSTPADRSVMARQVIWIDTPQPVYHQLDVTWEVDGKLVKAASRSRLLDLRNAGGVKEGSTVTVTVVDPTEFVRDPDIRAQALTAKRSWKVGPTPGTIADAMREFSASTQTERPVGGQDVIYVRPAIGTMVAPRVSWQLNGRNVRPLTPDGQTFELGAYNLTPGAHRVTARIETVDTADSKGVREWVIDNTPPTVAYTLTESEARQTTEGEPHYLMRDEFTMALDPKDDQPGYVVAEFRVNGDGWHHFYGWPDAPPGTPYRFTPRGTNIKELIYGSLSSEGLSPQPWEPREPGWGNHRIEYRGIDAAGNIGEAKAFRVTFLPSPQCTQTITAPHAGDLRVTAGTTCVTGTSVKGPVVVEKGASLVARKATLASVSASGAASVEIVDSTVEGAARITGTTGHVTLFGTTVKGERALSGNAREW
;
A
#
# COMPACT_ATOMS: atom_id res chain seq x y z
N MET A 1 -7.28 40.76 -76.75
CA MET A 1 -8.55 41.11 -76.08
C MET A 1 -9.63 40.15 -76.56
N LYS A 2 -10.11 39.26 -75.70
CA LYS A 2 -11.26 38.37 -75.92
C LYS A 2 -11.99 38.24 -74.57
N PRO A 3 -13.32 38.36 -74.51
CA PRO A 3 -14.08 38.13 -73.29
C PRO A 3 -14.49 36.65 -73.17
N PHE A 4 -14.63 36.16 -71.93
CA PHE A 4 -15.08 34.81 -71.61
C PHE A 4 -16.38 34.87 -70.79
N THR A 5 -17.37 34.13 -71.25
CA THR A 5 -18.68 33.90 -70.62
C THR A 5 -18.57 32.65 -69.73
N VAL A 6 -19.06 32.73 -68.50
CA VAL A 6 -19.15 31.60 -67.55
C VAL A 6 -20.60 31.13 -67.47
N LEU A 7 -20.82 29.81 -67.62
CA LEU A 7 -22.11 29.14 -67.45
C LEU A 7 -22.27 28.69 -65.99
N LEU A 8 -23.40 29.04 -65.38
CA LEU A 8 -23.84 28.63 -64.05
C LEU A 8 -24.36 27.18 -64.09
N ALA A 9 -23.92 26.32 -63.17
CA ALA A 9 -24.53 25.03 -62.88
C ALA A 9 -25.01 25.00 -61.42
N VAL A 10 -26.29 24.68 -61.25
CA VAL A 10 -27.01 24.61 -59.97
C VAL A 10 -26.65 23.30 -59.26
N SER A 11 -26.15 23.39 -58.02
CA SER A 11 -26.03 22.27 -57.09
C SER A 11 -27.15 22.31 -56.06
N LEU A 12 -27.75 21.14 -55.81
CA LEU A 12 -28.79 20.91 -54.81
C LEU A 12 -28.28 21.18 -53.39
N SER A 13 -28.99 22.02 -52.64
CA SER A 13 -28.76 22.32 -51.24
C SER A 13 -29.27 21.20 -50.32
N ALA A 14 -28.36 20.54 -49.59
CA ALA A 14 -28.70 19.77 -48.39
C ALA A 14 -28.69 20.70 -47.16
N PRO A 15 -29.61 20.53 -46.19
CA PRO A 15 -29.78 21.47 -45.10
C PRO A 15 -28.67 21.38 -44.04
N ALA A 16 -28.42 22.55 -43.47
CA ALA A 16 -27.46 22.89 -42.44
C ALA A 16 -27.30 21.90 -41.28
N ALA A 17 -26.03 21.77 -40.89
CA ALA A 17 -25.50 21.42 -39.57
C ALA A 17 -26.52 21.48 -38.42
N ALA A 18 -26.85 20.30 -37.88
CA ALA A 18 -27.34 20.17 -36.52
C ALA A 18 -26.12 20.11 -35.58
N ALA A 19 -26.11 21.03 -34.62
CA ALA A 19 -25.02 21.34 -33.70
C ALA A 19 -24.45 20.14 -32.95
N ALA A 20 -23.12 20.04 -32.95
CA ALA A 20 -22.37 19.42 -31.87
C ALA A 20 -22.68 20.19 -30.57
N GLN A 21 -23.46 19.60 -29.68
CA GLN A 21 -23.58 20.11 -28.32
C GLN A 21 -22.28 19.80 -27.58
N GLY A 22 -21.69 20.85 -27.02
CA GLY A 22 -20.30 20.92 -26.61
C GLY A 22 -19.96 19.99 -25.45
N ILE A 23 -18.85 19.26 -25.61
CA ILE A 23 -18.08 18.73 -24.49
C ILE A 23 -17.60 19.96 -23.72
N GLN A 24 -18.16 20.23 -22.53
CA GLN A 24 -17.70 21.31 -21.66
C GLN A 24 -16.18 21.17 -21.39
N HIS A 25 -15.50 22.31 -21.23
CA HIS A 25 -14.06 22.36 -20.92
C HIS A 25 -13.78 21.57 -19.63
N ALA A 26 -13.22 20.36 -19.76
CA ALA A 26 -12.69 19.62 -18.63
C ALA A 26 -11.37 20.29 -18.18
N ASN A 27 -11.26 20.57 -16.89
CA ASN A 27 -10.06 21.16 -16.31
C ASN A 27 -9.02 20.05 -16.03
N VAL A 28 -7.77 20.25 -16.45
CA VAL A 28 -6.68 19.30 -16.23
C VAL A 28 -5.78 19.83 -15.13
N VAL A 29 -5.52 19.00 -14.13
CA VAL A 29 -4.63 19.29 -13.01
C VAL A 29 -3.47 18.30 -13.03
N ALA A 30 -2.25 18.79 -13.21
CA ALA A 30 -1.04 18.00 -13.01
C ALA A 30 -0.85 17.80 -11.50
N LEU A 31 -1.01 16.56 -11.03
CA LEU A 31 -0.87 16.22 -9.60
C LEU A 31 0.56 15.83 -9.25
N GLN A 32 1.23 15.13 -10.18
CA GLN A 32 2.63 14.79 -10.08
C GLN A 32 3.21 14.63 -11.49
N VAL A 33 4.18 15.45 -11.88
CA VAL A 33 4.93 15.26 -13.14
C VAL A 33 6.41 15.24 -12.82
N THR A 34 7.07 14.14 -13.12
CA THR A 34 8.46 13.84 -12.73
C THR A 34 9.38 13.61 -13.93
N GLY A 35 8.84 13.72 -15.14
CA GLY A 35 9.55 13.60 -16.41
C GLY A 35 8.60 13.61 -17.59
N ASP A 36 9.16 13.51 -18.80
CA ASP A 36 8.38 13.33 -20.03
C ASP A 36 7.46 12.09 -19.91
N ALA A 37 6.24 12.19 -20.42
CA ALA A 37 5.26 11.12 -20.36
C ALA A 37 5.66 9.89 -21.17
N GLU A 38 6.49 10.04 -22.22
CA GLU A 38 7.05 8.91 -22.98
C GLU A 38 8.14 8.13 -22.22
N ALA A 39 8.64 8.69 -21.10
CA ALA A 39 9.70 8.11 -20.27
C ALA A 39 9.26 7.87 -18.82
N ARG A 40 7.95 7.83 -18.56
CA ARG A 40 7.34 7.64 -17.25
C ARG A 40 6.07 6.82 -17.39
N PHE A 41 5.78 6.00 -16.38
CA PHE A 41 4.44 5.44 -16.26
C PHE A 41 3.45 6.59 -16.00
N SER A 42 2.53 6.85 -16.91
CA SER A 42 1.64 8.01 -16.86
C SER A 42 0.20 7.57 -16.58
N MET A 43 -0.31 7.95 -15.41
CA MET A 43 -1.67 7.66 -14.97
C MET A 43 -2.58 8.90 -15.09
N VAL A 44 -3.76 8.72 -15.68
CA VAL A 44 -4.77 9.78 -15.78
C VAL A 44 -6.01 9.40 -14.97
N VAL A 45 -6.33 10.21 -13.97
CA VAL A 45 -7.49 10.04 -13.09
C VAL A 45 -8.65 10.91 -13.58
N LEU A 46 -9.78 10.30 -13.87
CA LEU A 46 -11.01 10.98 -14.29
C LEU A 46 -12.05 10.88 -13.17
N GLY A 47 -12.79 11.96 -12.93
CA GLY A 47 -14.02 11.88 -12.11
C GLY A 47 -15.24 11.68 -12.99
N ASP A 48 -16.23 10.90 -12.56
CA ASP A 48 -17.56 10.87 -13.19
C ASP A 48 -18.68 10.75 -12.15
N GLY A 49 -19.82 11.39 -12.41
CA GLY A 49 -20.90 11.54 -11.46
C GLY A 49 -20.70 12.66 -10.42
N TYR A 50 -19.66 13.50 -10.56
CA TYR A 50 -19.45 14.67 -9.70
C TYR A 50 -19.94 15.93 -10.39
N THR A 51 -20.86 16.65 -9.77
CA THR A 51 -21.31 17.96 -10.24
C THR A 51 -20.23 19.04 -10.04
N ALA A 52 -20.44 20.22 -10.64
CA ALA A 52 -19.51 21.34 -10.47
C ALA A 52 -19.30 21.72 -8.98
N ALA A 53 -20.34 21.59 -8.16
CA ALA A 53 -20.28 21.84 -6.71
C ALA A 53 -19.50 20.76 -5.94
N GLU A 54 -19.34 19.57 -6.52
CA GLU A 54 -18.65 18.42 -5.91
C GLU A 54 -17.21 18.26 -6.40
N MET A 55 -16.68 19.16 -7.24
CA MET A 55 -15.26 19.13 -7.62
C MET A 55 -14.29 19.15 -6.42
N PRO A 56 -14.56 19.88 -5.31
CA PRO A 56 -13.77 19.75 -4.09
C PRO A 56 -13.77 18.32 -3.52
N LYS A 57 -14.93 17.63 -3.53
CA LYS A 57 -15.07 16.23 -3.10
C LYS A 57 -14.26 15.30 -4.01
N PHE A 58 -14.31 15.50 -5.33
CA PHE A 58 -13.48 14.75 -6.27
C PHE A 58 -11.99 14.91 -5.97
N ARG A 59 -11.50 16.14 -5.77
CA ARG A 59 -10.08 16.41 -5.44
C ARG A 59 -9.65 15.74 -4.13
N GLU A 60 -10.49 15.81 -3.09
CA GLU A 60 -10.23 15.14 -1.82
C GLU A 60 -10.13 13.62 -1.99
N GLN A 61 -11.04 13.04 -2.78
CA GLN A 61 -11.02 11.61 -3.07
C GLN A 61 -9.79 11.23 -3.91
N VAL A 62 -9.41 12.01 -4.92
CA VAL A 62 -8.17 11.77 -5.66
C VAL A 62 -6.96 11.82 -4.75
N ASP A 63 -6.86 12.82 -3.86
CA ASP A 63 -5.75 12.90 -2.91
C ASP A 63 -5.70 11.70 -1.96
N LYS A 64 -6.85 11.26 -1.42
CA LYS A 64 -6.94 10.04 -0.61
C LYS A 64 -6.49 8.80 -1.38
N HIS A 65 -6.98 8.59 -2.61
CA HIS A 65 -6.62 7.44 -3.43
C HIS A 65 -5.11 7.42 -3.75
N LEU A 66 -4.52 8.57 -4.06
CA LEU A 66 -3.09 8.68 -4.32
C LEU A 66 -2.24 8.48 -3.07
N ASN A 67 -2.60 9.05 -1.92
CA ASN A 67 -1.86 8.83 -0.68
C ASN A 67 -1.87 7.36 -0.24
N VAL A 68 -2.98 6.63 -0.44
CA VAL A 68 -3.02 5.18 -0.22
C VAL A 68 -2.13 4.43 -1.22
N LEU A 69 -2.15 4.81 -2.51
CA LEU A 69 -1.24 4.20 -3.48
C LEU A 69 0.23 4.43 -3.09
N TRP A 70 0.58 5.63 -2.66
CA TRP A 70 1.93 6.01 -2.22
C TRP A 70 2.33 5.46 -0.86
N SER A 71 1.43 4.83 -0.11
CA SER A 71 1.79 4.07 1.10
C SER A 71 2.17 2.63 0.80
N ILE A 72 1.89 2.12 -0.41
CA ILE A 72 2.06 0.72 -0.79
C ILE A 72 3.33 0.55 -1.62
N GLU A 73 4.21 -0.39 -1.24
CA GLU A 73 5.34 -0.76 -2.09
C GLU A 73 4.86 -1.56 -3.32
N PRO A 74 5.45 -1.35 -4.51
CA PRO A 74 6.60 -0.48 -4.78
C PRO A 74 6.24 0.97 -5.16
N PHE A 75 4.96 1.30 -5.26
CA PHE A 75 4.53 2.66 -5.63
C PHE A 75 5.07 3.72 -4.68
N ARG A 76 5.20 3.40 -3.39
CA ARG A 76 5.85 4.23 -2.37
C ARG A 76 7.29 4.58 -2.73
N SER A 77 8.16 3.60 -2.96
CA SER A 77 9.58 3.84 -3.29
C SER A 77 9.81 4.39 -4.70
N TYR A 78 8.92 4.07 -5.64
CA TYR A 78 9.06 4.40 -7.05
C TYR A 78 8.06 5.47 -7.54
N ARG A 79 7.38 6.21 -6.65
CA ARG A 79 6.43 7.27 -7.05
C ARG A 79 7.04 8.29 -8.00
N ASN A 80 8.34 8.57 -7.88
CA ASN A 80 9.06 9.47 -8.79
C ASN A 80 9.13 8.98 -10.24
N TYR A 81 8.76 7.73 -10.53
CA TYR A 81 8.77 7.14 -11.87
C TYR A 81 7.37 7.26 -12.53
N ILE A 82 6.41 7.83 -11.82
CA ILE A 82 5.01 7.89 -12.21
C ILE A 82 4.59 9.34 -12.38
N ASN A 83 4.00 9.65 -13.53
CA ASN A 83 3.26 10.88 -13.74
C ASN A 83 1.78 10.65 -13.39
N VAL A 84 1.14 11.64 -12.78
CA VAL A 84 -0.28 11.63 -12.44
C VAL A 84 -0.94 12.93 -12.85
N TYR A 85 -2.01 12.81 -13.61
CA TYR A 85 -2.90 13.90 -13.98
C TYR A 85 -4.31 13.61 -13.50
N ALA A 86 -5.03 14.63 -13.04
CA ALA A 86 -6.47 14.56 -12.82
C ALA A 86 -7.21 15.37 -13.89
N VAL A 87 -8.32 14.83 -14.38
CA VAL A 87 -9.22 15.51 -15.30
C VAL A 87 -10.58 15.65 -14.63
N GLU A 88 -10.96 16.89 -14.39
CA GLU A 88 -12.24 17.26 -13.77
C GLU A 88 -13.34 17.24 -14.83
N VAL A 89 -14.06 16.10 -14.90
CA VAL A 89 -15.19 15.94 -15.81
C VAL A 89 -16.48 16.25 -15.06
N VAL A 90 -17.05 17.42 -15.32
CA VAL A 90 -18.26 17.90 -14.65
C VAL A 90 -19.49 17.14 -15.14
N SER A 91 -20.19 16.50 -14.22
CA SER A 91 -21.46 15.80 -14.46
C SER A 91 -22.67 16.72 -14.22
N GLN A 92 -23.76 16.47 -14.93
CA GLN A 92 -25.02 17.20 -14.72
C GLN A 92 -25.75 16.72 -13.46
N GLU A 93 -25.61 15.43 -13.15
CA GLU A 93 -26.20 14.81 -11.97
C GLU A 93 -25.13 14.26 -11.04
N SER A 94 -25.44 14.28 -9.74
CA SER A 94 -24.63 13.63 -8.70
C SER A 94 -24.92 12.12 -8.68
N GLY A 95 -23.87 11.32 -8.56
CA GLY A 95 -23.95 9.86 -8.52
C GLY A 95 -23.81 9.20 -9.89
N ILE A 96 -23.88 7.87 -9.89
CA ILE A 96 -23.75 7.06 -11.12
C ILE A 96 -24.99 6.18 -11.34
N THR A 97 -25.14 5.69 -12.56
CA THR A 97 -26.30 4.88 -12.94
C THR A 97 -26.30 3.52 -12.25
N CYS A 98 -27.48 3.10 -11.79
CA CYS A 98 -27.75 1.79 -11.19
C CYS A 98 -26.87 1.43 -9.99
N ASP A 99 -26.48 2.43 -9.20
CA ASP A 99 -25.89 2.20 -7.87
C ASP A 99 -26.78 1.23 -7.07
N PRO A 100 -26.27 0.08 -6.58
CA PRO A 100 -27.07 -0.92 -5.87
C PRO A 100 -27.90 -0.42 -4.69
N GLU A 101 -27.44 0.65 -4.05
CA GLU A 101 -28.08 1.25 -2.87
C GLU A 101 -29.10 2.35 -3.27
N VAL A 102 -28.99 2.93 -4.48
CA VAL A 102 -29.89 4.01 -4.98
C VAL A 102 -30.85 3.51 -6.06
N ARG A 103 -30.35 2.70 -7.01
CA ARG A 103 -31.06 2.02 -8.10
C ARG A 103 -31.73 2.92 -9.12
N GLU A 104 -31.14 4.09 -9.37
CA GLU A 104 -31.65 5.08 -10.31
C GLU A 104 -30.73 5.26 -11.52
N GLN A 105 -31.26 5.80 -12.61
CA GLN A 105 -30.48 6.23 -13.78
C GLN A 105 -29.89 7.63 -13.55
N ARG A 106 -28.73 7.89 -14.15
CA ARG A 106 -28.01 9.17 -14.10
C ARG A 106 -27.39 9.49 -15.44
N ASP A 107 -27.46 10.75 -15.86
CA ASP A 107 -26.76 11.26 -17.03
C ASP A 107 -25.38 11.80 -16.64
N THR A 108 -24.38 10.92 -16.77
CA THR A 108 -22.99 11.27 -16.54
C THR A 108 -22.19 11.32 -17.86
N PRO A 109 -21.18 12.20 -17.97
CA PRO A 109 -20.32 12.33 -19.14
C PRO A 109 -19.68 11.03 -19.61
N LEU A 110 -19.25 10.14 -18.70
CA LEU A 110 -18.62 8.87 -19.07
C LEU A 110 -19.58 7.68 -19.08
N LYS A 111 -20.89 7.91 -18.88
CA LYS A 111 -21.93 6.86 -18.81
C LYS A 111 -21.60 5.79 -17.76
N THR A 112 -21.06 6.23 -16.63
CA THR A 112 -20.64 5.35 -15.53
C THR A 112 -21.86 4.66 -14.91
N HIS A 113 -21.78 3.34 -14.77
CA HIS A 113 -22.85 2.53 -14.20
C HIS A 113 -22.34 1.25 -13.52
N PHE A 114 -23.08 0.70 -12.56
CA PHE A 114 -22.80 -0.64 -12.05
C PHE A 114 -23.26 -1.73 -13.03
N SER A 115 -22.49 -2.82 -13.09
CA SER A 115 -22.78 -3.99 -13.92
C SER A 115 -24.01 -4.76 -13.40
N GLY A 116 -24.87 -5.25 -14.29
CA GLY A 116 -26.07 -5.99 -13.88
C GLY A 116 -27.33 -5.14 -13.68
N GLY A 117 -27.28 -3.86 -14.06
CA GLY A 117 -28.46 -2.98 -14.09
C GLY A 117 -28.99 -2.62 -12.71
N CYS A 118 -30.12 -1.91 -12.69
CA CYS A 118 -30.66 -1.28 -11.47
C CYS A 118 -31.36 -2.27 -10.52
N GLU A 119 -31.37 -3.57 -10.85
CA GLU A 119 -32.07 -4.60 -10.09
C GLU A 119 -31.15 -5.48 -9.24
N ASN A 120 -29.83 -5.52 -9.53
CA ASN A 120 -28.89 -6.40 -8.84
C ASN A 120 -28.28 -5.72 -7.58
N PRO A 121 -28.70 -6.09 -6.35
CA PRO A 121 -28.16 -5.50 -5.12
C PRO A 121 -26.68 -5.85 -4.86
N ASN A 122 -26.16 -6.88 -5.53
CA ASN A 122 -24.81 -7.39 -5.36
C ASN A 122 -23.85 -6.95 -6.48
N ALA A 123 -24.27 -6.04 -7.36
CA ALA A 123 -23.41 -5.52 -8.41
C ALA A 123 -22.18 -4.81 -7.81
N ARG A 124 -20.98 -5.15 -8.29
CA ARG A 124 -19.71 -4.58 -7.80
C ARG A 124 -18.74 -4.17 -8.91
N GLY A 125 -19.02 -4.51 -10.16
CA GLY A 125 -18.26 -3.99 -11.29
C GLY A 125 -18.79 -2.62 -11.68
N ILE A 126 -17.94 -1.60 -11.74
CA ILE A 126 -18.30 -0.27 -12.27
C ILE A 126 -17.79 -0.19 -13.70
N LEU A 127 -18.68 0.11 -14.65
CA LEU A 127 -18.37 0.18 -16.07
C LEU A 127 -18.53 1.62 -16.57
N VAL A 128 -17.75 1.98 -17.59
CA VAL A 128 -17.76 3.29 -18.24
C VAL A 128 -17.70 3.13 -19.76
N ASP A 129 -18.05 4.18 -20.50
CA ASP A 129 -17.72 4.26 -21.91
C ASP A 129 -16.20 4.50 -22.06
N GLN A 130 -15.48 3.47 -22.50
CA GLN A 130 -14.03 3.52 -22.62
C GLN A 130 -13.54 4.55 -23.65
N LYS A 131 -14.31 4.83 -24.70
CA LYS A 131 -13.90 5.81 -25.73
C LYS A 131 -14.02 7.23 -25.19
N LEU A 132 -15.08 7.52 -24.44
CA LEU A 132 -15.24 8.81 -23.78
C LEU A 132 -14.15 9.01 -22.73
N ALA A 133 -13.88 8.00 -21.89
CA ALA A 133 -12.79 8.06 -20.91
C ALA A 133 -11.44 8.36 -21.58
N GLN A 134 -11.11 7.64 -22.65
CA GLN A 134 -9.90 7.86 -23.45
C GLN A 134 -9.83 9.29 -24.04
N ALA A 135 -10.91 9.80 -24.64
CA ALA A 135 -10.96 11.16 -25.16
C ALA A 135 -10.82 12.23 -24.05
N HIS A 136 -11.20 11.93 -22.81
CA HIS A 136 -10.91 12.77 -21.64
C HIS A 136 -9.45 12.69 -21.23
N ALA A 137 -8.85 11.51 -21.23
CA ALA A 137 -7.44 11.32 -20.87
C ALA A 137 -6.46 11.99 -21.85
N GLU A 138 -6.74 11.94 -23.16
CA GLU A 138 -5.92 12.56 -24.22
C GLU A 138 -5.78 14.09 -24.08
N ARG A 139 -6.65 14.75 -23.30
CA ARG A 139 -6.50 16.17 -22.95
C ARG A 139 -5.45 16.45 -21.90
N ALA A 140 -5.11 15.46 -21.07
CA ALA A 140 -4.15 15.62 -19.98
C ALA A 140 -2.71 15.45 -20.44
N THR A 141 -2.47 14.42 -21.25
CA THR A 141 -1.15 14.06 -21.74
C THR A 141 -1.27 13.30 -23.07
N PRO A 142 -0.37 13.51 -24.05
CA PRO A 142 -0.36 12.77 -25.30
C PRO A 142 -0.02 11.28 -25.12
N HIS A 143 0.64 10.93 -24.00
CA HIS A 143 1.02 9.57 -23.64
C HIS A 143 0.50 9.22 -22.25
N TYR A 144 -0.17 8.08 -22.11
CA TYR A 144 -0.63 7.53 -20.83
C TYR A 144 -0.72 6.01 -20.90
N ASP A 145 -0.43 5.37 -19.78
CA ASP A 145 -0.42 3.91 -19.64
C ASP A 145 -1.69 3.39 -18.97
N GLN A 146 -2.25 4.18 -18.05
CA GLN A 146 -3.41 3.81 -17.26
C GLN A 146 -4.41 4.96 -17.15
N ILE A 147 -5.69 4.66 -17.39
CA ILE A 147 -6.80 5.53 -17.00
C ILE A 147 -7.47 4.94 -15.77
N LEU A 148 -7.72 5.75 -14.75
CA LEU A 148 -8.51 5.41 -13.58
C LEU A 148 -9.74 6.33 -13.51
N VAL A 149 -10.94 5.77 -13.50
CA VAL A 149 -12.16 6.54 -13.28
C VAL A 149 -12.60 6.37 -11.82
N LEU A 150 -12.66 7.49 -11.09
CA LEU A 150 -13.34 7.57 -9.81
C LEU A 150 -14.82 7.84 -10.07
N ALA A 151 -15.67 6.92 -9.64
CA ALA A 151 -17.12 7.08 -9.68
C ALA A 151 -17.62 7.76 -8.40
N ASN A 152 -18.46 8.79 -8.49
CA ASN A 152 -19.06 9.44 -7.32
C ASN A 152 -20.08 8.53 -6.61
N THR A 153 -19.61 7.56 -5.84
CA THR A 153 -20.41 6.66 -5.02
C THR A 153 -19.63 6.19 -3.80
N ASP A 154 -20.36 5.94 -2.70
CA ASP A 154 -19.87 5.30 -1.48
C ASP A 154 -20.10 3.77 -1.50
N THR A 155 -20.86 3.26 -2.47
CA THR A 155 -21.07 1.83 -2.68
C THR A 155 -19.79 1.21 -3.23
N TYR A 156 -19.26 0.21 -2.53
CA TYR A 156 -18.05 -0.50 -2.95
C TYR A 156 -18.20 -1.04 -4.38
N GLY A 157 -17.21 -0.81 -5.23
CA GLY A 157 -17.14 -1.39 -6.55
C GLY A 157 -16.01 -0.85 -7.42
N GLY A 158 -15.70 -1.59 -8.47
CA GLY A 158 -14.63 -1.26 -9.42
C GLY A 158 -14.36 -2.43 -10.36
N ILE A 159 -13.56 -2.18 -11.39
CA ILE A 159 -13.04 -3.22 -12.28
C ILE A 159 -11.72 -2.77 -12.90
N GLY A 160 -10.84 -3.73 -13.17
CA GLY A 160 -9.60 -3.49 -13.87
C GLY A 160 -9.72 -3.30 -15.38
N GLY A 161 -8.55 -3.19 -15.98
CA GLY A 161 -8.34 -2.98 -17.41
C GLY A 161 -7.61 -1.68 -17.72
N ARG A 162 -7.42 -1.39 -19.01
CA ARG A 162 -6.75 -0.15 -19.46
C ARG A 162 -7.48 1.12 -19.01
N VAL A 163 -8.81 1.03 -18.88
CA VAL A 163 -9.65 1.99 -18.17
C VAL A 163 -10.18 1.28 -16.92
N ALA A 164 -9.44 1.43 -15.83
CA ALA A 164 -9.84 0.90 -14.53
C ALA A 164 -10.88 1.83 -13.90
N THR A 165 -11.73 1.29 -13.04
CA THR A 165 -12.77 2.05 -12.33
C THR A 165 -12.74 1.70 -10.85
N THR A 166 -13.11 2.66 -10.02
CA THR A 166 -13.31 2.43 -8.59
C THR A 166 -14.32 3.42 -8.02
N SER A 167 -15.04 3.01 -6.98
CA SER A 167 -15.85 3.89 -6.14
C SER A 167 -14.96 4.93 -5.46
N GLY A 168 -15.22 6.22 -5.71
CA GLY A 168 -14.42 7.32 -5.18
C GLY A 168 -14.55 7.51 -3.67
N GLY A 169 -15.76 7.28 -3.11
CA GLY A 169 -16.06 7.55 -1.71
C GLY A 169 -15.97 6.34 -0.77
N ASN A 170 -16.05 5.11 -1.31
CA ASN A 170 -15.92 3.91 -0.50
C ASN A 170 -14.49 3.75 0.06
N SER A 171 -14.38 3.37 1.32
CA SER A 171 -13.08 3.24 2.01
C SER A 171 -12.22 2.07 1.54
N LEU A 172 -12.79 1.01 0.96
CA LEU A 172 -12.02 -0.04 0.27
C LEU A 172 -11.78 0.28 -1.20
N GLY A 173 -12.55 1.18 -1.80
CA GLY A 173 -12.38 1.58 -3.20
C GLY A 173 -10.95 2.04 -3.51
N VAL A 174 -10.30 2.69 -2.55
CA VAL A 174 -8.90 3.13 -2.62
C VAL A 174 -7.90 1.99 -2.85
N LEU A 175 -8.22 0.77 -2.42
CA LEU A 175 -7.36 -0.42 -2.53
C LEU A 175 -7.65 -1.24 -3.79
N ILE A 176 -8.70 -0.89 -4.55
CA ILE A 176 -8.94 -1.48 -5.88
C ILE A 176 -7.84 -1.04 -6.84
N THR A 177 -7.47 0.25 -6.86
CA THR A 177 -6.44 0.79 -7.76
C THR A 177 -5.12 0.01 -7.74
N PRO A 178 -4.46 -0.24 -6.58
CA PRO A 178 -3.23 -1.04 -6.57
C PRO A 178 -3.44 -2.48 -7.04
N HIS A 179 -4.56 -3.13 -6.69
CA HIS A 179 -4.89 -4.48 -7.19
C HIS A 179 -5.00 -4.51 -8.72
N GLU A 180 -5.73 -3.57 -9.30
CA GLU A 180 -5.91 -3.50 -10.77
C GLU A 180 -4.62 -3.14 -11.50
N LEU A 181 -3.76 -2.30 -10.90
CA LEU A 181 -2.40 -2.06 -11.41
C LEU A 181 -1.53 -3.33 -11.34
N GLY A 182 -1.76 -4.21 -10.37
CA GLY A 182 -1.18 -5.55 -10.35
C GLY A 182 -1.46 -6.32 -11.64
N HIS A 183 -2.67 -6.21 -12.17
CA HIS A 183 -3.04 -6.81 -13.46
C HIS A 183 -2.49 -6.02 -14.65
N SER A 184 -2.79 -4.72 -14.76
CA SER A 184 -2.53 -3.94 -15.97
C SER A 184 -1.04 -3.64 -16.18
N LEU A 185 -0.30 -3.38 -15.10
CA LEU A 185 1.14 -3.13 -15.13
C LEU A 185 1.93 -4.41 -14.84
N GLY A 186 1.56 -5.14 -13.79
CA GLY A 186 2.29 -6.34 -13.34
C GLY A 186 2.09 -7.58 -14.22
N GLY A 187 0.93 -7.69 -14.87
CA GLY A 187 0.49 -8.93 -15.51
C GLY A 187 0.22 -10.06 -14.50
N LEU A 188 -0.10 -9.70 -13.26
CA LEU A 188 -0.46 -10.63 -12.20
C LEU A 188 -1.88 -11.19 -12.46
N GLN A 189 -2.17 -12.37 -11.93
CA GLN A 189 -3.47 -13.02 -11.93
C GLN A 189 -4.10 -12.90 -10.54
N ASP A 190 -5.41 -13.08 -10.47
CA ASP A 190 -6.09 -13.22 -9.19
C ASP A 190 -5.61 -14.45 -8.43
N GLU A 191 -5.38 -14.28 -7.13
CA GLU A 191 -4.97 -15.35 -6.23
C GLU A 191 -6.13 -15.91 -5.40
N TYR A 192 -7.31 -15.29 -5.47
CA TYR A 192 -8.53 -15.84 -4.86
C TYR A 192 -9.10 -17.03 -5.65
N THR A 193 -9.90 -17.85 -4.97
CA THR A 193 -10.30 -19.19 -5.44
C THR A 193 -11.73 -19.24 -6.00
N TYR A 194 -12.24 -18.12 -6.51
CA TYR A 194 -13.58 -17.99 -7.10
C TYR A 194 -13.58 -17.09 -8.34
N SER A 195 -14.60 -17.21 -9.18
CA SER A 195 -14.88 -16.28 -10.29
C SER A 195 -16.19 -15.51 -10.09
N ALA A 196 -17.01 -15.96 -9.14
CA ALA A 196 -18.22 -15.29 -8.68
C ALA A 196 -18.31 -15.45 -7.17
N ARG A 197 -18.68 -14.38 -6.47
CA ARG A 197 -18.79 -14.40 -5.01
C ARG A 197 -19.76 -15.50 -4.54
N GLY A 198 -19.43 -16.15 -3.44
CA GLY A 198 -20.21 -17.26 -2.88
C GLY A 198 -20.12 -18.57 -3.67
N LYS A 199 -19.34 -18.62 -4.77
CA LYS A 199 -19.17 -19.81 -5.60
C LYS A 199 -17.71 -20.23 -5.64
N PRO A 200 -17.29 -21.25 -4.87
CA PRO A 200 -15.93 -21.76 -4.95
C PRO A 200 -15.64 -22.28 -6.37
N GLY A 201 -14.41 -22.05 -6.82
CA GLY A 201 -13.89 -22.65 -8.03
C GLY A 201 -13.73 -24.17 -7.92
N GLY A 202 -13.73 -24.84 -9.07
CA GLY A 202 -13.34 -26.25 -9.17
C GLY A 202 -11.82 -26.46 -9.13
N PRO A 203 -11.36 -27.71 -9.24
CA PRO A 203 -9.94 -28.03 -9.39
C PRO A 203 -9.36 -27.40 -10.67
N TYR A 204 -8.05 -27.10 -10.65
CA TYR A 204 -7.30 -26.77 -11.84
C TYR A 204 -6.95 -28.04 -12.63
N GLU A 205 -7.26 -28.05 -13.93
CA GLU A 205 -7.08 -29.21 -14.82
C GLU A 205 -6.07 -28.94 -15.96
N GLY A 206 -5.45 -27.75 -15.96
CA GLY A 206 -4.50 -27.34 -17.00
C GLY A 206 -3.08 -27.85 -16.77
N GLY A 207 -2.18 -27.52 -17.71
CA GLY A 207 -0.73 -27.69 -17.54
C GLY A 207 -0.11 -26.54 -16.72
N GLU A 208 1.22 -26.57 -16.57
CA GLU A 208 1.97 -25.54 -15.82
C GLU A 208 1.63 -24.12 -16.33
N PRO A 209 1.07 -23.24 -15.48
CA PRO A 209 0.70 -21.89 -15.88
C PRO A 209 1.91 -21.06 -16.34
N LYS A 210 1.71 -20.14 -17.29
CA LYS A 210 2.69 -19.10 -17.65
C LYS A 210 2.85 -18.01 -16.59
N SER A 211 1.92 -17.96 -15.65
CA SER A 211 1.93 -17.07 -14.49
C SER A 211 3.27 -17.14 -13.75
N ILE A 212 3.73 -16.02 -13.22
CA ILE A 212 4.93 -15.98 -12.38
C ILE A 212 4.66 -16.43 -10.94
N HIS A 213 3.41 -16.36 -10.50
CA HIS A 213 2.95 -16.54 -9.11
C HIS A 213 1.81 -17.58 -9.01
N MET A 214 1.73 -18.46 -10.01
CA MET A 214 0.94 -19.69 -9.98
C MET A 214 1.77 -20.86 -10.50
N THR A 215 1.68 -22.03 -9.87
CA THR A 215 2.43 -23.21 -10.31
C THR A 215 1.74 -24.52 -9.94
N LEU A 216 2.10 -25.60 -10.63
CA LEU A 216 1.82 -26.98 -10.26
C LEU A 216 3.00 -27.64 -9.55
N LEU A 217 4.16 -26.97 -9.53
CA LEU A 217 5.39 -27.49 -8.94
C LEU A 217 5.32 -27.50 -7.42
N THR A 218 5.92 -28.52 -6.83
CA THR A 218 6.23 -28.53 -5.39
C THR A 218 7.40 -27.57 -5.09
N GLU A 219 7.54 -27.15 -3.82
CA GLU A 219 8.69 -26.35 -3.40
C GLU A 219 10.04 -27.03 -3.71
N ALA A 220 10.11 -28.35 -3.55
CA ALA A 220 11.31 -29.12 -3.86
C ALA A 220 11.66 -29.06 -5.35
N GLU A 221 10.66 -29.16 -6.24
CA GLU A 221 10.88 -29.04 -7.67
C GLU A 221 11.25 -27.62 -8.09
N MET A 222 10.61 -26.60 -7.52
CA MET A 222 10.99 -25.20 -7.77
C MET A 222 12.45 -24.95 -7.41
N LYS A 223 12.90 -25.41 -6.23
CA LYS A 223 14.30 -25.31 -5.79
C LYS A 223 15.25 -26.09 -6.72
N ALA A 224 14.91 -27.34 -7.04
CA ALA A 224 15.77 -28.19 -7.87
C ALA A 224 15.90 -27.70 -9.32
N LYS A 225 14.82 -27.16 -9.89
CA LYS A 225 14.77 -26.68 -11.28
C LYS A 225 15.06 -25.17 -11.40
N GLN A 226 15.16 -24.45 -10.28
CA GLN A 226 15.29 -22.99 -10.21
C GLN A 226 14.19 -22.25 -11.01
N LEU A 227 12.94 -22.68 -10.83
CA LEU A 227 11.77 -22.11 -11.52
C LEU A 227 10.88 -21.32 -10.56
N LYS A 228 10.06 -20.42 -11.13
CA LYS A 228 9.07 -19.61 -10.40
C LYS A 228 9.71 -18.80 -9.27
N TRP A 229 9.14 -18.80 -8.07
CA TRP A 229 9.58 -18.00 -6.94
C TRP A 229 10.58 -18.71 -6.01
N TRP A 230 11.37 -19.66 -6.53
CA TRP A 230 12.30 -20.44 -5.72
C TRP A 230 13.27 -19.58 -4.87
N ARG A 231 13.63 -18.38 -5.34
CA ARG A 231 14.49 -17.40 -4.62
C ARG A 231 13.84 -16.76 -3.40
N TRP A 232 12.52 -16.85 -3.31
CA TRP A 232 11.72 -16.26 -2.24
C TRP A 232 11.21 -17.30 -1.24
N LEU A 233 11.31 -18.60 -1.52
CA LEU A 233 10.83 -19.65 -0.61
C LEU A 233 11.46 -19.52 0.80
N GLY A 234 10.60 -19.40 1.82
CA GLY A 234 10.97 -19.22 3.22
C GLY A 234 11.12 -17.75 3.66
N GLU A 235 11.00 -16.79 2.75
CA GLU A 235 11.01 -15.36 3.09
C GLU A 235 9.74 -14.98 3.86
N GLU A 236 9.84 -14.09 4.85
CA GLU A 236 8.67 -13.48 5.48
C GLU A 236 7.90 -12.63 4.47
N SER A 237 6.57 -12.73 4.44
CA SER A 237 5.75 -11.93 3.55
C SER A 237 5.38 -10.56 4.11
N LEU A 238 5.49 -9.49 3.31
CA LEU A 238 4.94 -8.17 3.67
C LEU A 238 3.44 -8.25 3.97
N SER A 239 2.76 -9.19 3.32
CA SER A 239 1.35 -9.52 3.50
C SER A 239 1.06 -10.43 4.69
N GLY A 240 2.09 -10.94 5.38
CA GLY A 240 1.97 -11.88 6.50
C GLY A 240 2.31 -13.33 6.14
N GLY A 241 2.82 -14.08 7.12
CA GLY A 241 3.30 -15.45 6.95
C GLY A 241 4.64 -15.52 6.21
N VAL A 242 4.91 -16.67 5.57
CA VAL A 242 6.13 -16.91 4.78
C VAL A 242 5.79 -17.31 3.35
N ILE A 243 6.65 -17.00 2.41
CA ILE A 243 6.54 -17.43 1.01
C ILE A 243 6.78 -18.94 0.91
N GLY A 244 5.84 -19.64 0.27
CA GLY A 244 5.80 -21.10 0.14
C GLY A 244 4.89 -21.55 -1.01
N CYS A 245 4.21 -22.69 -0.84
CA CYS A 245 3.12 -23.13 -1.72
C CYS A 245 1.79 -23.21 -0.94
N TYR A 246 0.83 -22.36 -1.30
CA TYR A 246 -0.53 -22.35 -0.72
C TYR A 246 -1.57 -22.74 -1.76
N GLU A 247 -2.47 -23.69 -1.42
CA GLU A 247 -3.36 -24.27 -2.43
C GLU A 247 -4.44 -23.27 -2.85
N GLY A 248 -4.67 -23.22 -4.16
CA GLY A 248 -5.70 -22.39 -4.77
C GLY A 248 -5.16 -21.06 -5.30
N GLY A 249 -5.83 -20.58 -6.34
CA GLY A 249 -5.51 -19.35 -7.05
C GLY A 249 -6.12 -19.38 -8.44
N SER A 250 -6.12 -18.26 -9.16
CA SER A 250 -6.70 -18.14 -10.51
C SER A 250 -8.14 -18.71 -10.59
N SER A 251 -8.95 -18.37 -9.59
CA SER A 251 -10.33 -18.86 -9.44
C SER A 251 -10.49 -20.38 -9.27
N ARG A 252 -9.45 -21.10 -8.82
CA ARG A 252 -9.47 -22.55 -8.55
C ARG A 252 -9.17 -22.82 -7.09
N THR A 253 -9.87 -23.79 -6.50
CA THR A 253 -9.71 -24.14 -5.08
C THR A 253 -8.60 -25.15 -4.83
N THR A 254 -8.33 -26.05 -5.79
CA THR A 254 -7.35 -27.13 -5.66
C THR A 254 -6.54 -27.34 -6.92
N GLY A 255 -5.39 -28.02 -6.78
CA GLY A 255 -4.56 -28.43 -7.92
C GLY A 255 -3.69 -27.33 -8.54
N ILE A 256 -3.55 -26.18 -7.87
CA ILE A 256 -2.66 -25.08 -8.24
C ILE A 256 -2.17 -24.37 -6.98
N TRP A 257 -0.94 -23.85 -7.01
CA TRP A 257 -0.29 -23.21 -5.86
C TRP A 257 0.00 -21.74 -6.13
N ARG A 258 -0.22 -20.90 -5.12
CA ARG A 258 0.19 -19.48 -5.05
C ARG A 258 1.31 -19.28 -3.99
N PRO A 259 2.05 -18.17 -4.01
CA PRO A 259 3.26 -18.02 -3.20
C PRO A 259 3.01 -17.70 -1.72
N SER A 260 1.86 -17.11 -1.37
CA SER A 260 1.61 -16.63 -0.01
C SER A 260 0.19 -16.94 0.48
N LYS A 261 0.03 -16.92 1.81
CA LYS A 261 -1.29 -17.04 2.44
C LYS A 261 -2.16 -15.82 2.13
N HIS A 262 -1.56 -14.63 2.20
CA HIS A 262 -2.17 -13.32 2.00
C HIS A 262 -1.46 -12.56 0.88
N SER A 263 -2.19 -11.78 0.10
CA SER A 263 -1.66 -10.88 -0.93
C SER A 263 -2.73 -9.88 -1.34
N MET A 264 -2.31 -8.73 -1.87
CA MET A 264 -3.16 -7.76 -2.57
C MET A 264 -3.96 -8.44 -3.69
N MET A 265 -3.41 -9.49 -4.30
CA MET A 265 -4.07 -10.28 -5.35
C MET A 265 -5.10 -11.28 -4.81
N ILE A 266 -5.25 -11.42 -3.48
CA ILE A 266 -6.27 -12.25 -2.81
C ILE A 266 -7.36 -11.36 -2.18
N SER A 267 -6.94 -10.43 -1.33
CA SER A 267 -7.83 -9.56 -0.56
C SER A 267 -7.21 -8.16 -0.47
N VAL A 268 -7.96 -7.16 -0.94
CA VAL A 268 -7.57 -5.75 -1.12
C VAL A 268 -7.39 -4.98 0.19
N GLY A 269 -6.62 -5.52 1.13
CA GLY A 269 -6.25 -4.91 2.41
C GLY A 269 -4.80 -5.18 2.79
N TYR A 270 -4.25 -6.31 2.34
CA TYR A 270 -2.84 -6.66 2.48
C TYR A 270 -1.98 -6.03 1.38
N TYR A 271 -0.67 -6.01 1.59
CA TYR A 271 0.32 -5.60 0.59
C TYR A 271 0.44 -6.64 -0.54
N PHE A 272 1.23 -6.34 -1.57
CA PHE A 272 1.75 -7.40 -2.45
C PHE A 272 2.68 -8.31 -1.66
N ASP A 273 2.59 -9.62 -1.88
CA ASP A 273 3.64 -10.55 -1.47
C ASP A 273 4.93 -10.29 -2.26
N GLN A 274 6.05 -10.89 -1.85
CA GLN A 274 7.38 -10.61 -2.41
C GLN A 274 7.50 -10.96 -3.89
N VAL A 275 6.81 -12.01 -4.34
CA VAL A 275 6.85 -12.43 -5.74
C VAL A 275 6.13 -11.41 -6.60
N SER A 276 4.96 -10.96 -6.12
CA SER A 276 4.19 -9.89 -6.75
C SER A 276 4.94 -8.54 -6.69
N LEU A 277 5.59 -8.22 -5.58
CA LEU A 277 6.37 -6.99 -5.40
C LEU A 277 7.57 -6.92 -6.35
N GLU A 278 8.38 -7.99 -6.45
CA GLU A 278 9.50 -8.07 -7.38
C GLU A 278 9.04 -7.79 -8.82
N ARG A 279 7.91 -8.41 -9.20
CA ARG A 279 7.31 -8.18 -10.51
C ARG A 279 6.88 -6.74 -10.71
N MET A 280 6.23 -6.14 -9.73
CA MET A 280 5.79 -4.76 -9.84
C MET A 280 6.99 -3.80 -9.94
N VAL A 281 8.07 -4.04 -9.19
CA VAL A 281 9.32 -3.27 -9.30
C VAL A 281 9.92 -3.40 -10.69
N GLN A 282 10.01 -4.63 -11.23
CA GLN A 282 10.44 -4.86 -12.61
C GLN A 282 9.63 -4.00 -13.58
N ARG A 283 8.30 -4.11 -13.52
CA ARG A 283 7.41 -3.49 -14.50
C ARG A 283 7.40 -1.98 -14.44
N ILE A 284 7.49 -1.39 -13.24
CA ILE A 284 7.65 0.06 -13.06
C ILE A 284 9.01 0.52 -13.58
N SER A 285 10.08 -0.23 -13.30
CA SER A 285 11.44 0.11 -13.73
C SER A 285 11.59 0.06 -15.24
N GLU A 286 10.91 -0.87 -15.92
CA GLU A 286 10.85 -0.96 -17.39
C GLU A 286 10.18 0.24 -18.06
N GLN A 287 9.41 1.07 -17.32
CA GLN A 287 8.78 2.29 -17.86
C GLN A 287 9.72 3.51 -17.87
N VAL A 288 10.92 3.39 -17.31
CA VAL A 288 11.89 4.48 -17.27
C VAL A 288 13.23 4.03 -17.85
N GLU A 289 13.89 4.93 -18.57
CA GLU A 289 15.29 4.73 -18.92
C GLU A 289 16.18 5.07 -17.72
N LEU A 290 16.95 4.09 -17.23
CA LEU A 290 17.83 4.29 -16.06
C LEU A 290 18.96 5.31 -16.32
N ILE A 291 19.30 5.53 -17.60
CA ILE A 291 20.09 6.66 -18.10
C ILE A 291 19.17 7.42 -19.05
N ALA A 292 18.36 8.33 -18.51
CA ALA A 292 17.29 9.02 -19.24
C ALA A 292 17.82 10.07 -20.22
N ASP A 293 18.97 10.67 -19.92
CA ASP A 293 19.68 11.56 -20.83
C ASP A 293 21.19 11.49 -20.51
N SER A 294 22.03 11.96 -21.42
CA SER A 294 23.47 11.98 -21.20
C SER A 294 24.20 12.90 -22.17
N THR A 295 25.50 13.07 -21.94
CA THR A 295 26.37 13.56 -23.02
C THR A 295 26.17 12.69 -24.27
N PRO A 296 25.95 13.26 -25.48
CA PRO A 296 25.73 12.46 -26.68
C PRO A 296 26.87 11.49 -26.95
N ALA A 297 26.56 10.22 -27.19
CA ALA A 297 27.56 9.16 -27.40
C ALA A 297 27.64 8.66 -28.85
N ASP A 298 26.93 9.31 -29.77
CA ASP A 298 27.05 9.15 -31.22
C ASP A 298 28.29 9.84 -31.80
N ARG A 299 28.99 10.64 -30.98
CA ARG A 299 30.20 11.39 -31.31
C ARG A 299 31.25 11.26 -30.22
N SER A 300 32.49 11.58 -30.57
CA SER A 300 33.61 11.55 -29.63
C SER A 300 33.50 12.66 -28.58
N VAL A 301 33.92 12.35 -27.35
CA VAL A 301 34.08 13.31 -26.25
C VAL A 301 35.54 13.75 -26.18
N MET A 302 35.79 14.99 -25.75
CA MET A 302 37.17 15.48 -25.62
C MET A 302 37.81 14.92 -24.34
N ALA A 303 39.13 14.66 -24.37
CA ALA A 303 39.87 14.14 -23.21
C ALA A 303 39.81 15.05 -21.96
N ARG A 304 39.32 16.29 -22.09
CA ARG A 304 39.21 17.28 -21.02
C ARG A 304 37.76 17.69 -20.72
N GLN A 305 36.79 17.02 -21.34
CA GLN A 305 35.37 17.30 -21.20
C GLN A 305 34.85 16.81 -19.85
N VAL A 306 33.81 17.46 -19.35
CA VAL A 306 32.94 16.90 -18.32
C VAL A 306 31.81 16.16 -19.02
N ILE A 307 31.73 14.85 -18.82
CA ILE A 307 30.63 14.04 -19.32
C ILE A 307 29.63 13.77 -18.19
N TRP A 308 28.39 13.51 -18.57
CA TRP A 308 27.29 13.42 -17.63
C TRP A 308 26.23 12.42 -18.07
N ILE A 309 25.47 11.95 -17.08
CA ILE A 309 24.22 11.20 -17.25
C ILE A 309 23.13 11.83 -16.38
N ASP A 310 21.89 11.75 -16.83
CA ASP A 310 20.72 11.95 -15.99
C ASP A 310 20.10 10.59 -15.68
N THR A 311 19.67 10.43 -14.44
CA THR A 311 19.06 9.20 -13.95
C THR A 311 17.76 9.55 -13.23
N PRO A 312 16.75 8.69 -13.31
CA PRO A 312 15.61 8.78 -12.41
C PRO A 312 16.07 8.59 -10.95
N GLN A 313 15.19 8.90 -10.01
CA GLN A 313 15.52 8.92 -8.59
C GLN A 313 14.44 8.22 -7.75
N PRO A 314 14.68 6.97 -7.29
CA PRO A 314 13.87 6.35 -6.24
C PRO A 314 13.86 7.22 -4.98
N VAL A 315 12.78 7.12 -4.20
CA VAL A 315 12.57 8.00 -3.04
C VAL A 315 13.52 7.68 -1.90
N TYR A 316 13.76 6.41 -1.58
CA TYR A 316 14.44 6.00 -0.33
C TYR A 316 15.85 5.44 -0.53
N HIS A 317 16.37 5.42 -1.77
CA HIS A 317 17.72 4.95 -2.04
C HIS A 317 18.36 5.65 -3.24
N GLN A 318 19.69 5.57 -3.32
CA GLN A 318 20.45 5.99 -4.51
C GLN A 318 20.61 4.83 -5.48
N LEU A 319 20.69 5.19 -6.77
CA LEU A 319 21.24 4.31 -7.78
C LEU A 319 22.77 4.23 -7.63
N ASP A 320 23.31 3.04 -7.84
CA ASP A 320 24.75 2.83 -7.90
C ASP A 320 25.29 3.24 -9.26
N VAL A 321 26.18 4.23 -9.29
CA VAL A 321 26.83 4.72 -10.51
C VAL A 321 28.32 4.42 -10.47
N THR A 322 28.82 3.71 -11.46
CA THR A 322 30.24 3.36 -11.58
C THR A 322 30.80 3.78 -12.93
N TRP A 323 31.94 4.49 -12.92
CA TRP A 323 32.63 4.95 -14.11
C TRP A 323 33.91 4.16 -14.36
N GLU A 324 34.19 3.82 -15.61
CA GLU A 324 35.39 3.12 -16.04
C GLU A 324 36.04 3.82 -17.23
N VAL A 325 37.37 3.85 -17.26
CA VAL A 325 38.18 4.26 -18.42
C VAL A 325 39.01 3.07 -18.87
N ASP A 326 38.83 2.62 -20.11
CA ASP A 326 39.49 1.45 -20.70
C ASP A 326 39.36 0.20 -19.78
N GLY A 327 38.18 0.03 -19.17
CA GLY A 327 37.87 -1.07 -18.24
C GLY A 327 38.43 -0.92 -16.83
N LYS A 328 39.01 0.24 -16.48
CA LYS A 328 39.52 0.53 -15.13
C LYS A 328 38.60 1.48 -14.38
N LEU A 329 38.15 1.06 -13.19
CA LEU A 329 37.27 1.84 -12.32
C LEU A 329 37.87 3.19 -11.90
N VAL A 330 37.10 4.26 -12.07
CA VAL A 330 37.40 5.61 -11.57
C VAL A 330 36.73 5.80 -10.21
N LYS A 331 37.38 5.29 -9.14
CA LYS A 331 36.82 5.28 -7.77
C LYS A 331 36.39 6.66 -7.24
N ALA A 332 37.07 7.72 -7.65
CA ALA A 332 36.75 9.08 -7.21
C ALA A 332 35.39 9.60 -7.75
N ALA A 333 34.85 8.95 -8.78
CA ALA A 333 33.57 9.29 -9.39
C ALA A 333 32.45 8.28 -9.05
N SER A 334 32.68 7.36 -8.10
CA SER A 334 31.61 6.46 -7.64
C SER A 334 30.40 7.25 -7.13
N ARG A 335 29.19 6.83 -7.52
CA ARG A 335 27.89 7.50 -7.24
C ARG A 335 27.75 8.92 -7.83
N SER A 336 28.70 9.35 -8.65
CA SER A 336 28.63 10.64 -9.35
C SER A 336 27.94 10.48 -10.70
N ARG A 337 27.01 11.37 -11.02
CA ARG A 337 26.38 11.48 -12.35
C ARG A 337 27.22 12.29 -13.33
N LEU A 338 28.34 12.83 -12.86
CA LEU A 338 29.30 13.61 -13.63
C LEU A 338 30.69 12.94 -13.60
N LEU A 339 31.42 13.00 -14.70
CA LEU A 339 32.82 12.63 -14.75
C LEU A 339 33.64 13.71 -15.48
N ASP A 340 34.55 14.35 -14.75
CA ASP A 340 35.57 15.21 -15.34
C ASP A 340 36.75 14.36 -15.86
N LEU A 341 36.86 14.24 -17.18
CA LEU A 341 37.86 13.39 -17.82
C LEU A 341 39.30 13.84 -17.55
N ARG A 342 39.52 15.10 -17.16
CA ARG A 342 40.85 15.60 -16.72
C ARG A 342 41.34 14.88 -15.47
N ASN A 343 40.41 14.47 -14.60
CA ASN A 343 40.69 13.90 -13.29
C ASN A 343 40.46 12.38 -13.26
N ALA A 344 39.97 11.78 -14.35
CA ALA A 344 39.67 10.36 -14.44
C ALA A 344 40.93 9.47 -14.57
N GLY A 345 42.09 10.08 -14.86
CA GLY A 345 43.40 9.42 -14.94
C GLY A 345 43.61 8.60 -16.22
N GLY A 346 44.69 8.88 -16.95
CA GLY A 346 45.10 8.06 -18.11
C GLY A 346 44.20 8.15 -19.35
N VAL A 347 43.23 9.08 -19.38
CA VAL A 347 42.37 9.34 -20.54
C VAL A 347 43.18 9.93 -21.69
N LYS A 348 43.12 9.31 -22.86
CA LYS A 348 43.77 9.76 -24.09
C LYS A 348 42.85 9.56 -25.30
N GLU A 349 43.23 10.13 -26.43
CA GLU A 349 42.55 9.83 -27.69
C GLU A 349 42.51 8.32 -27.95
N GLY A 350 41.33 7.81 -28.33
CA GLY A 350 41.05 6.39 -28.47
C GLY A 350 40.55 5.69 -27.20
N SER A 351 40.69 6.29 -26.02
CA SER A 351 40.14 5.71 -24.78
C SER A 351 38.63 5.55 -24.85
N THR A 352 38.13 4.51 -24.17
CA THR A 352 36.69 4.25 -24.00
C THR A 352 36.30 4.56 -22.57
N VAL A 353 35.32 5.44 -22.40
CA VAL A 353 34.75 5.75 -21.09
C VAL A 353 33.39 5.07 -21.02
N THR A 354 33.12 4.33 -19.94
CA THR A 354 31.85 3.64 -19.73
C THR A 354 31.29 4.01 -18.36
N VAL A 355 29.99 4.23 -18.28
CA VAL A 355 29.25 4.29 -17.03
C VAL A 355 28.29 3.11 -16.94
N THR A 356 28.16 2.54 -15.74
CA THR A 356 27.12 1.58 -15.39
C THR A 356 26.28 2.16 -14.26
N VAL A 357 24.96 2.17 -14.46
CA VAL A 357 23.97 2.54 -13.45
C VAL A 357 23.22 1.28 -13.05
N VAL A 358 23.08 1.03 -11.75
CA VAL A 358 22.33 -0.10 -11.20
C VAL A 358 21.37 0.43 -10.14
N ASP A 359 20.11 0.00 -10.18
CA ASP A 359 19.22 0.11 -9.03
C ASP A 359 19.50 -1.06 -8.08
N PRO A 360 20.01 -0.79 -6.86
CA PRO A 360 20.45 -1.83 -5.94
C PRO A 360 19.30 -2.49 -5.17
N THR A 361 18.04 -2.05 -5.32
CA THR A 361 16.88 -2.46 -4.51
C THR A 361 16.86 -3.95 -4.13
N GLU A 362 16.54 -4.24 -2.88
CA GLU A 362 16.43 -5.62 -2.38
C GLU A 362 15.11 -6.30 -2.80
N PHE A 363 14.16 -5.52 -3.34
CA PHE A 363 12.90 -6.05 -3.88
C PHE A 363 13.07 -6.92 -5.12
N VAL A 364 14.26 -6.91 -5.75
CA VAL A 364 14.57 -7.75 -6.93
C VAL A 364 15.73 -8.69 -6.60
N ARG A 365 15.44 -9.98 -6.49
CA ARG A 365 16.41 -11.07 -6.28
C ARG A 365 16.82 -11.75 -7.58
N ASP A 366 15.99 -11.68 -8.62
CA ASP A 366 16.32 -12.27 -9.91
C ASP A 366 17.42 -11.46 -10.63
N PRO A 367 18.61 -12.04 -10.88
CA PRO A 367 19.70 -11.34 -11.55
C PRO A 367 19.38 -10.99 -13.00
N ASP A 368 18.52 -11.75 -13.69
CA ASP A 368 18.15 -11.45 -15.08
C ASP A 368 17.23 -10.24 -15.13
N ILE A 369 16.27 -10.13 -14.20
CA ILE A 369 15.46 -8.92 -14.02
C ILE A 369 16.37 -7.74 -13.71
N ARG A 370 17.31 -7.90 -12.76
CA ARG A 370 18.23 -6.82 -12.38
C ARG A 370 19.08 -6.35 -13.56
N ALA A 371 19.58 -7.28 -14.37
CA ALA A 371 20.41 -6.98 -15.53
C ALA A 371 19.63 -6.29 -16.67
N GLN A 372 18.36 -6.62 -16.85
CA GLN A 372 17.54 -6.14 -17.98
C GLN A 372 16.77 -4.85 -17.67
N ALA A 373 16.21 -4.73 -16.47
CA ALA A 373 15.31 -3.64 -16.11
C ALA A 373 15.91 -2.65 -15.09
N LEU A 374 16.91 -3.07 -14.31
CA LEU A 374 17.50 -2.29 -13.22
C LEU A 374 18.99 -2.00 -13.45
N THR A 375 19.52 -2.23 -14.65
CA THR A 375 20.90 -1.92 -15.01
C THR A 375 20.96 -1.26 -16.39
N ALA A 376 21.68 -0.15 -16.50
CA ALA A 376 21.94 0.50 -17.77
C ALA A 376 23.43 0.82 -17.93
N LYS A 377 23.91 0.82 -19.17
CA LYS A 377 25.30 1.19 -19.50
C LYS A 377 25.33 2.19 -20.64
N ARG A 378 26.27 3.14 -20.56
CA ARG A 378 26.56 4.06 -21.66
C ARG A 378 28.07 4.18 -21.84
N SER A 379 28.53 4.25 -23.09
CA SER A 379 29.94 4.36 -23.43
C SER A 379 30.21 5.48 -24.43
N TRP A 380 31.35 6.15 -24.28
CA TRP A 380 31.86 7.20 -25.15
C TRP A 380 33.26 6.88 -25.62
N LYS A 381 33.59 7.28 -26.85
CA LYS A 381 34.97 7.25 -27.37
C LYS A 381 35.60 8.63 -27.22
N VAL A 382 36.84 8.66 -26.75
CA VAL A 382 37.60 9.91 -26.65
C VAL A 382 38.27 10.20 -28.00
N GLY A 383 38.10 11.41 -28.52
CA GLY A 383 38.57 11.78 -29.85
C GLY A 383 38.65 13.29 -30.09
N PRO A 384 39.05 13.72 -31.30
CA PRO A 384 39.10 15.13 -31.68
C PRO A 384 37.68 15.73 -31.80
N THR A 385 37.61 17.02 -31.48
CA THR A 385 36.44 17.80 -31.06
C THR A 385 35.20 17.78 -31.97
N PRO A 386 33.99 17.56 -31.43
CA PRO A 386 32.75 18.13 -31.99
C PRO A 386 32.55 19.58 -31.54
N GLY A 387 32.08 20.43 -32.46
CA GLY A 387 31.91 21.88 -32.29
C GLY A 387 30.85 22.34 -31.28
N THR A 388 30.81 23.67 -31.16
CA THR A 388 30.02 24.58 -30.29
C THR A 388 29.68 24.08 -28.88
N ILE A 389 30.39 24.71 -27.94
CA ILE A 389 30.17 24.71 -26.48
C ILE A 389 28.82 25.39 -26.21
N ALA A 390 27.89 24.69 -25.59
CA ALA A 390 26.69 25.31 -25.04
C ALA A 390 26.99 25.86 -23.65
N ASP A 391 26.78 27.17 -23.47
CA ASP A 391 26.71 27.79 -22.15
C ASP A 391 25.27 27.66 -21.62
N ALA A 392 25.09 26.89 -20.55
CA ALA A 392 23.92 27.05 -19.69
C ALA A 392 24.30 26.63 -18.26
N MET A 393 24.49 27.60 -17.38
CA MET A 393 24.93 27.37 -15.99
C MET A 393 24.11 28.19 -14.98
N ARG A 394 22.79 28.33 -15.19
CA ARG A 394 21.98 29.18 -14.29
C ARG A 394 20.65 28.62 -13.78
N GLU A 395 20.17 27.48 -14.27
CA GLU A 395 18.88 26.93 -13.84
C GLU A 395 18.92 25.42 -13.62
N PHE A 396 18.03 24.93 -12.75
CA PHE A 396 17.76 23.50 -12.60
C PHE A 396 16.75 23.04 -13.67
N SER A 397 17.10 22.03 -14.45
CA SER A 397 16.22 21.39 -15.45
C SER A 397 15.22 20.43 -14.83
N ALA A 398 15.56 19.81 -13.70
CA ALA A 398 14.67 18.95 -12.93
C ALA A 398 15.01 18.97 -11.44
N SER A 399 14.04 18.61 -10.60
CA SER A 399 14.25 18.43 -9.16
C SER A 399 13.14 17.58 -8.57
N THR A 400 13.31 17.11 -7.33
CA THR A 400 12.18 16.69 -6.51
C THR A 400 11.16 17.85 -6.43
N GLN A 401 9.88 17.54 -6.50
CA GLN A 401 8.79 18.51 -6.38
C GLN A 401 8.86 19.27 -5.05
N THR A 402 8.39 20.52 -5.06
CA THR A 402 8.47 21.44 -3.90
C THR A 402 7.11 21.80 -3.34
N GLU A 403 6.04 21.39 -4.01
CA GLU A 403 4.65 21.72 -3.71
C GLU A 403 4.09 20.93 -2.51
N ARG A 404 4.69 19.78 -2.20
CA ARG A 404 4.34 18.92 -1.06
C ARG A 404 5.57 18.72 -0.15
N PRO A 405 5.37 18.54 1.16
CA PRO A 405 6.44 18.10 2.04
C PRO A 405 7.07 16.79 1.57
N VAL A 406 8.36 16.62 1.80
CA VAL A 406 9.09 15.37 1.56
C VAL A 406 9.44 14.71 2.90
N GLY A 407 9.52 13.39 2.92
CA GLY A 407 9.78 12.64 4.15
C GLY A 407 11.21 12.84 4.66
N GLY A 408 11.42 12.71 5.96
CA GLY A 408 12.73 12.87 6.59
C GLY A 408 13.77 11.80 6.21
N GLN A 409 13.33 10.73 5.55
CA GLN A 409 14.19 9.66 5.01
C GLN A 409 14.32 9.71 3.48
N ASP A 410 13.72 10.70 2.82
CA ASP A 410 13.75 10.81 1.37
C ASP A 410 15.13 11.19 0.84
N VAL A 411 15.38 10.83 -0.41
CA VAL A 411 16.48 11.31 -1.22
C VAL A 411 15.94 12.36 -2.17
N ILE A 412 16.22 13.62 -1.87
CA ILE A 412 15.87 14.73 -2.78
C ILE A 412 16.98 14.98 -3.78
N TYR A 413 16.62 15.47 -4.96
CA TYR A 413 17.58 15.73 -6.04
C TYR A 413 17.34 17.05 -6.77
N VAL A 414 18.40 17.53 -7.39
CA VAL A 414 18.38 18.60 -8.40
C VAL A 414 19.24 18.20 -9.60
N ARG A 415 18.82 18.65 -10.78
CA ARG A 415 19.57 18.50 -12.03
C ARG A 415 19.89 19.88 -12.57
N PRO A 416 21.12 20.39 -12.41
CA PRO A 416 21.52 21.64 -13.04
C PRO A 416 21.65 21.44 -14.56
N ALA A 417 21.37 22.47 -15.35
CA ALA A 417 21.80 22.47 -16.75
C ALA A 417 23.34 22.33 -16.81
N ILE A 418 23.83 21.42 -17.67
CA ILE A 418 25.24 21.00 -17.66
C ILE A 418 26.01 21.67 -18.80
N GLY A 419 27.04 22.45 -18.43
CA GLY A 419 28.06 22.94 -19.36
C GLY A 419 29.12 21.88 -19.68
N THR A 420 29.78 21.99 -20.83
CA THR A 420 30.68 20.93 -21.33
C THR A 420 32.08 20.89 -20.70
N MET A 421 32.51 21.98 -20.04
CA MET A 421 33.91 22.14 -19.54
C MET A 421 34.04 22.29 -18.03
N VAL A 422 32.95 22.63 -17.33
CA VAL A 422 32.94 22.86 -15.88
C VAL A 422 31.70 22.20 -15.31
N ALA A 423 31.91 21.32 -14.31
CA ALA A 423 30.81 20.73 -13.57
C ALA A 423 30.10 21.82 -12.75
N PRO A 424 28.77 21.93 -12.83
CA PRO A 424 28.02 22.83 -11.97
C PRO A 424 28.20 22.43 -10.50
N ARG A 425 28.30 23.43 -9.61
CA ARG A 425 28.37 23.20 -8.17
C ARG A 425 27.06 23.58 -7.52
N VAL A 426 26.54 22.69 -6.69
CA VAL A 426 25.34 22.90 -5.91
C VAL A 426 25.72 23.01 -4.44
N SER A 427 25.33 24.12 -3.82
CA SER A 427 25.40 24.32 -2.37
C SER A 427 24.07 23.93 -1.73
N TRP A 428 24.14 23.27 -0.58
CA TRP A 428 22.97 22.84 0.18
C TRP A 428 22.94 23.54 1.53
N GLN A 429 21.76 23.97 1.94
CA GLN A 429 21.50 24.50 3.27
C GLN A 429 20.39 23.70 3.95
N LEU A 430 20.63 23.31 5.20
CA LEU A 430 19.63 22.71 6.09
C LEU A 430 19.35 23.72 7.20
N ASN A 431 18.12 24.20 7.30
CA ASN A 431 17.70 25.25 8.23
C ASN A 431 18.62 26.49 8.17
N GLY A 432 19.01 26.88 6.95
CA GLY A 432 19.91 28.01 6.68
C GLY A 432 21.40 27.75 6.96
N ARG A 433 21.78 26.56 7.43
CA ARG A 433 23.19 26.19 7.66
C ARG A 433 23.72 25.39 6.49
N ASN A 434 24.89 25.79 5.97
CA ASN A 434 25.54 25.07 4.89
C ASN A 434 25.88 23.63 5.30
N VAL A 435 25.52 22.68 4.46
CA VAL A 435 25.78 21.25 4.61
C VAL A 435 26.42 20.72 3.33
N ARG A 436 27.32 19.75 3.45
CA ARG A 436 27.90 19.09 2.28
C ARG A 436 27.07 17.86 1.93
N PRO A 437 26.65 17.70 0.66
CA PRO A 437 25.99 16.50 0.20
C PRO A 437 26.96 15.30 0.24
N LEU A 438 26.41 14.09 0.35
CA LEU A 438 27.20 12.86 0.43
C LEU A 438 27.69 12.37 -0.93
N THR A 439 27.04 12.76 -2.04
CA THR A 439 27.48 12.40 -3.38
C THR A 439 28.57 13.34 -3.89
N PRO A 440 29.58 12.84 -4.64
CA PRO A 440 30.66 13.69 -5.16
C PRO A 440 30.20 14.80 -6.11
N ASP A 441 29.09 14.58 -6.83
CA ASP A 441 28.49 15.57 -7.74
C ASP A 441 27.62 16.63 -7.02
N GLY A 442 27.27 16.38 -5.76
CA GLY A 442 26.37 17.22 -4.97
C GLY A 442 24.97 17.41 -5.51
N GLN A 443 24.50 16.53 -6.41
CA GLN A 443 23.18 16.66 -7.04
C GLN A 443 22.04 15.99 -6.25
N THR A 444 22.35 15.21 -5.24
CA THR A 444 21.37 14.58 -4.36
C THR A 444 21.66 14.87 -2.90
N PHE A 445 20.62 14.81 -2.09
CA PHE A 445 20.69 15.03 -0.66
C PHE A 445 19.89 13.93 0.05
N GLU A 446 20.60 13.00 0.68
CA GLU A 446 20.03 11.84 1.39
C GLU A 446 19.62 12.28 2.81
N LEU A 447 18.36 12.66 3.02
CA LEU A 447 17.89 13.27 4.27
C LEU A 447 18.11 12.36 5.48
N GLY A 448 17.91 11.06 5.31
CA GLY A 448 18.08 10.06 6.36
C GLY A 448 19.50 10.01 6.96
N ALA A 449 20.51 10.50 6.25
CA ALA A 449 21.89 10.53 6.74
C ALA A 449 22.18 11.70 7.70
N TYR A 450 21.25 12.66 7.85
CA TYR A 450 21.46 13.87 8.66
C TYR A 450 20.81 13.82 10.05
N ASN A 451 20.15 12.70 10.42
CA ASN A 451 19.53 12.48 11.74
C ASN A 451 18.70 13.68 12.20
N LEU A 452 17.77 14.11 11.35
CA LEU A 452 16.89 15.24 11.66
C LEU A 452 16.08 14.96 12.93
N THR A 453 15.87 16.00 13.74
CA THR A 453 14.98 15.95 14.90
C THR A 453 13.52 15.90 14.44
N PRO A 454 12.57 15.39 15.25
CA PRO A 454 11.16 15.50 14.89
C PRO A 454 10.75 16.97 14.65
N GLY A 455 9.90 17.19 13.66
CA GLY A 455 9.42 18.51 13.24
C GLY A 455 9.70 18.85 11.78
N ALA A 456 9.20 20.02 11.35
CA ALA A 456 9.44 20.54 10.02
C ALA A 456 10.85 21.15 9.88
N HIS A 457 11.56 20.78 8.81
CA HIS A 457 12.84 21.37 8.44
C HIS A 457 12.75 22.03 7.06
N ARG A 458 13.73 22.88 6.74
CA ARG A 458 13.87 23.51 5.43
C ARG A 458 15.19 23.12 4.81
N VAL A 459 15.13 22.61 3.57
CA VAL A 459 16.33 22.36 2.77
C VAL A 459 16.32 23.24 1.54
N THR A 460 17.44 23.86 1.24
CA THR A 460 17.61 24.72 0.06
C THR A 460 18.80 24.24 -0.77
N ALA A 461 18.60 24.06 -2.07
CA ALA A 461 19.66 23.82 -3.04
C ALA A 461 19.89 25.08 -3.89
N ARG A 462 21.14 25.44 -4.15
CA ARG A 462 21.51 26.59 -4.98
C ARG A 462 22.70 26.29 -5.88
N ILE A 463 22.59 26.62 -7.16
CA ILE A 463 23.73 26.64 -8.09
C ILE A 463 24.68 27.79 -7.70
N GLU A 464 25.93 27.49 -7.37
CA GLU A 464 26.91 28.47 -6.81
C GLU A 464 27.22 29.64 -7.75
N THR A 465 27.02 29.49 -9.07
CA THR A 465 27.32 30.50 -10.09
C THR A 465 26.17 31.49 -10.36
N VAL A 466 25.05 31.36 -9.64
CA VAL A 466 23.83 32.17 -9.85
C VAL A 466 23.67 33.21 -8.75
N ASP A 467 23.48 34.47 -9.15
CA ASP A 467 23.23 35.58 -8.22
C ASP A 467 21.83 35.47 -7.60
N THR A 468 21.67 35.97 -6.38
CA THR A 468 20.51 35.70 -5.49
C THR A 468 19.14 36.15 -6.00
N ALA A 469 19.09 36.96 -7.07
CA ALA A 469 17.86 37.48 -7.65
C ALA A 469 17.18 36.54 -8.68
N ASP A 470 17.85 35.47 -9.14
CA ASP A 470 17.25 34.52 -10.10
C ASP A 470 16.65 33.29 -9.39
N SER A 471 15.32 33.23 -9.36
CA SER A 471 14.55 32.14 -8.75
C SER A 471 14.82 30.75 -9.37
N LYS A 472 15.33 30.67 -10.60
CA LYS A 472 15.41 29.39 -11.33
C LYS A 472 16.59 28.50 -10.93
N GLY A 473 17.64 29.08 -10.35
CA GLY A 473 18.82 28.38 -9.82
C GLY A 473 18.74 27.98 -8.35
N VAL A 474 17.57 28.14 -7.73
CA VAL A 474 17.30 27.83 -6.31
C VAL A 474 16.09 26.90 -6.21
N ARG A 475 16.13 25.93 -5.29
CA ARG A 475 14.98 25.12 -4.90
C ARG A 475 14.93 25.02 -3.38
N GLU A 476 13.73 24.98 -2.84
CA GLU A 476 13.48 24.86 -1.41
C GLU A 476 12.41 23.80 -1.15
N TRP A 477 12.65 22.94 -0.17
CA TRP A 477 11.71 21.92 0.28
C TRP A 477 11.38 22.11 1.76
N VAL A 478 10.13 21.85 2.10
CA VAL A 478 9.71 21.55 3.47
C VAL A 478 9.94 20.07 3.68
N ILE A 479 10.75 19.74 4.70
CA ILE A 479 10.96 18.35 5.12
C ILE A 479 10.02 18.10 6.29
N ASP A 480 9.18 17.09 6.13
CA ASP A 480 8.39 16.55 7.22
C ASP A 480 9.15 15.39 7.86
N ASN A 481 9.59 15.59 9.09
CA ASN A 481 10.24 14.58 9.90
C ASN A 481 9.48 14.32 11.20
N THR A 482 8.20 14.67 11.27
CA THR A 482 7.29 14.26 12.34
C THR A 482 6.57 12.98 11.90
N PRO A 483 6.75 11.83 12.56
CA PRO A 483 5.98 10.65 12.21
C PRO A 483 4.50 10.84 12.57
N PRO A 484 3.57 10.27 11.78
CA PRO A 484 2.15 10.33 12.09
C PRO A 484 1.84 9.57 13.38
N THR A 485 0.74 9.96 14.02
CA THR A 485 0.23 9.28 15.21
C THR A 485 -1.13 8.66 14.93
N VAL A 486 -1.42 7.54 15.59
CA VAL A 486 -2.74 6.90 15.51
C VAL A 486 -3.28 6.70 16.92
N ALA A 487 -4.51 7.13 17.14
CA ALA A 487 -5.29 6.75 18.30
C ALA A 487 -6.26 5.62 17.93
N TYR A 488 -6.66 4.81 18.91
CA TYR A 488 -7.67 3.78 18.70
C TYR A 488 -8.82 3.92 19.70
N THR A 489 -10.01 3.50 19.29
CA THR A 489 -11.16 3.31 20.17
C THR A 489 -11.71 1.91 19.97
N LEU A 490 -12.11 1.26 21.07
CA LEU A 490 -12.75 -0.06 21.04
C LEU A 490 -14.20 0.03 21.51
N THR A 491 -15.01 -0.98 21.20
CA THR A 491 -16.22 -1.26 22.00
C THR A 491 -15.87 -1.42 23.48
N GLU A 492 -16.86 -1.22 24.36
CA GLU A 492 -16.67 -1.43 25.79
C GLU A 492 -16.20 -2.88 26.08
N SER A 493 -15.12 -3.00 26.86
CA SER A 493 -14.56 -4.29 27.28
C SER A 493 -15.18 -4.77 28.59
N GLU A 494 -15.30 -6.08 28.79
CA GLU A 494 -15.76 -6.68 30.05
C GLU A 494 -14.81 -6.36 31.21
N ALA A 495 -13.51 -6.42 30.94
CA ALA A 495 -12.45 -6.14 31.88
C ALA A 495 -11.24 -5.54 31.15
N ARG A 496 -10.42 -4.77 31.87
CA ARG A 496 -9.20 -4.16 31.35
C ARG A 496 -8.08 -4.27 32.37
N GLN A 497 -6.90 -4.65 31.90
CA GLN A 497 -5.66 -4.75 32.67
C GLN A 497 -4.49 -4.21 31.83
N THR A 498 -3.29 -4.25 32.40
CA THR A 498 -2.04 -4.03 31.67
C THR A 498 -1.24 -5.34 31.67
N THR A 499 -0.75 -5.76 30.52
CA THR A 499 0.08 -6.96 30.37
C THR A 499 1.31 -6.60 29.55
N GLU A 500 2.50 -6.83 30.11
CA GLU A 500 3.77 -6.51 29.44
C GLU A 500 3.88 -5.05 28.98
N GLY A 501 3.28 -4.12 29.72
CA GLY A 501 3.26 -2.69 29.39
C GLY A 501 2.19 -2.28 28.35
N GLU A 502 1.44 -3.23 27.79
CA GLU A 502 0.37 -2.97 26.83
C GLU A 502 -1.01 -2.99 27.50
N PRO A 503 -1.95 -2.13 27.07
CA PRO A 503 -3.36 -2.29 27.44
C PRO A 503 -3.86 -3.66 27.00
N HIS A 504 -4.50 -4.38 27.92
CA HIS A 504 -5.05 -5.72 27.68
C HIS A 504 -6.55 -5.71 28.02
N TYR A 505 -7.38 -6.10 27.07
CA TYR A 505 -8.83 -6.09 27.19
C TYR A 505 -9.40 -7.50 27.15
N LEU A 506 -10.43 -7.74 27.95
CA LEU A 506 -11.29 -8.92 27.82
C LEU A 506 -12.51 -8.53 26.99
N MET A 507 -12.67 -9.17 25.82
CA MET A 507 -13.78 -8.95 24.89
C MET A 507 -14.54 -10.25 24.68
N ARG A 508 -15.83 -10.17 24.32
CA ARG A 508 -16.65 -11.37 24.06
C ARG A 508 -17.45 -11.31 22.79
N ASP A 509 -17.51 -12.45 22.10
CA ASP A 509 -18.26 -12.72 20.85
C ASP A 509 -17.92 -11.83 19.65
N GLU A 510 -17.71 -10.54 19.86
CA GLU A 510 -17.21 -9.55 18.91
C GLU A 510 -16.65 -8.32 19.62
N PHE A 511 -15.86 -7.53 18.89
CA PHE A 511 -15.54 -6.16 19.29
C PHE A 511 -15.32 -5.33 18.03
N THR A 512 -15.43 -4.01 18.15
CA THR A 512 -15.07 -3.12 17.05
C THR A 512 -13.88 -2.25 17.40
N MET A 513 -13.11 -1.85 16.39
CA MET A 513 -11.97 -0.94 16.51
C MET A 513 -12.11 0.20 15.50
N ALA A 514 -11.99 1.43 15.98
CA ALA A 514 -11.76 2.60 15.15
C ALA A 514 -10.30 3.04 15.29
N LEU A 515 -9.69 3.50 14.19
CA LEU A 515 -8.40 4.18 14.18
C LEU A 515 -8.60 5.63 13.75
N ASP A 516 -7.95 6.56 14.46
CA ASP A 516 -7.96 8.00 14.23
C ASP A 516 -6.52 8.47 13.95
N PRO A 517 -6.05 8.34 12.70
CA PRO A 517 -4.70 8.76 12.31
C PRO A 517 -4.62 10.28 12.16
N LYS A 518 -3.52 10.87 12.62
CA LYS A 518 -3.26 12.32 12.60
C LYS A 518 -1.81 12.60 12.27
N ASP A 519 -1.60 13.71 11.59
CA ASP A 519 -0.29 14.22 11.25
C ASP A 519 -0.23 15.74 11.45
N ASP A 520 0.98 16.30 11.52
CA ASP A 520 1.19 17.74 11.65
C ASP A 520 1.26 18.48 10.29
N GLN A 521 1.28 17.74 9.17
CA GLN A 521 1.18 18.28 7.81
C GLN A 521 -0.18 17.98 7.15
N PRO A 522 -0.57 18.78 6.13
CA PRO A 522 -1.74 18.47 5.31
C PRO A 522 -1.55 17.20 4.48
N GLY A 523 -2.61 16.40 4.37
CA GLY A 523 -2.65 15.21 3.53
C GLY A 523 -3.46 14.10 4.18
N TYR A 524 -3.81 13.07 3.41
CA TYR A 524 -4.48 11.90 3.96
C TYR A 524 -3.48 11.00 4.68
N VAL A 525 -3.74 10.70 5.96
CA VAL A 525 -2.92 9.77 6.75
C VAL A 525 -3.54 8.38 6.68
N VAL A 526 -2.78 7.43 6.14
CA VAL A 526 -3.18 6.03 6.03
C VAL A 526 -2.99 5.35 7.38
N ALA A 527 -4.04 4.75 7.92
CA ALA A 527 -3.93 3.88 9.08
C ALA A 527 -3.84 2.41 8.63
N GLU A 528 -3.06 1.61 9.36
CA GLU A 528 -2.98 0.18 9.16
C GLU A 528 -2.87 -0.55 10.49
N PHE A 529 -3.23 -1.83 10.48
CA PHE A 529 -3.16 -2.69 11.65
C PHE A 529 -2.77 -4.12 11.25
N ARG A 530 -2.33 -4.91 12.21
CA ARG A 530 -2.11 -6.35 12.04
C ARG A 530 -2.49 -7.10 13.30
N VAL A 531 -2.88 -8.36 13.13
CA VAL A 531 -3.26 -9.25 14.23
C VAL A 531 -2.21 -10.33 14.37
N ASN A 532 -1.66 -10.50 15.57
CA ASN A 532 -0.67 -11.53 15.89
C ASN A 532 0.58 -11.52 14.98
N GLY A 533 0.96 -10.34 14.47
CA GLY A 533 2.07 -10.18 13.53
C GLY A 533 1.76 -10.63 12.09
N ASP A 534 0.53 -11.07 11.79
CA ASP A 534 0.14 -11.63 10.50
C ASP A 534 -0.21 -10.54 9.47
N GLY A 535 0.84 -9.88 8.95
CA GLY A 535 0.75 -8.97 7.81
C GLY A 535 0.09 -7.64 8.11
N TRP A 536 0.68 -6.53 7.64
CA TRP A 536 0.02 -5.24 7.74
C TRP A 536 -1.19 -5.18 6.81
N HIS A 537 -2.30 -4.71 7.36
CA HIS A 537 -3.58 -4.59 6.68
C HIS A 537 -4.07 -3.15 6.78
N HIS A 538 -4.41 -2.56 5.63
CA HIS A 538 -4.92 -1.20 5.55
C HIS A 538 -6.25 -1.09 6.31
N PHE A 539 -6.38 -0.06 7.14
CA PHE A 539 -7.60 0.22 7.87
C PHE A 539 -8.53 1.05 7.00
N TYR A 540 -9.70 0.47 6.70
CA TYR A 540 -10.74 1.11 5.90
C TYR A 540 -12.07 1.23 6.66
N GLY A 541 -12.09 1.00 7.97
CA GLY A 541 -13.34 0.88 8.72
C GLY A 541 -14.12 -0.37 8.31
N TRP A 542 -15.42 -0.25 8.00
CA TRP A 542 -16.25 -1.41 7.65
C TRP A 542 -16.69 -1.41 6.16
N PRO A 543 -16.51 -2.52 5.40
CA PRO A 543 -16.58 -2.50 3.93
C PRO A 543 -17.88 -2.10 3.24
N ASP A 544 -19.02 -2.44 3.85
CA ASP A 544 -20.35 -2.22 3.28
C ASP A 544 -21.15 -1.32 4.26
N ALA A 545 -20.48 -0.28 4.75
CA ALA A 545 -21.03 0.72 5.65
C ALA A 545 -20.42 2.10 5.36
N PRO A 546 -21.04 3.18 5.86
CA PRO A 546 -20.51 4.53 5.67
C PRO A 546 -19.06 4.67 6.17
N PRO A 547 -18.25 5.53 5.52
CA PRO A 547 -16.91 5.87 5.99
C PRO A 547 -16.89 6.25 7.48
N GLY A 548 -15.88 5.78 8.21
CA GLY A 548 -15.75 5.99 9.65
C GLY A 548 -16.43 4.92 10.52
N THR A 549 -17.19 3.99 9.94
CA THR A 549 -17.72 2.83 10.68
C THR A 549 -16.55 1.98 11.22
N PRO A 550 -16.48 1.68 12.53
CA PRO A 550 -15.42 0.87 13.11
C PRO A 550 -15.29 -0.52 12.49
N TYR A 551 -14.07 -1.03 12.40
CA TYR A 551 -13.77 -2.38 11.91
C TYR A 551 -14.21 -3.42 12.95
N ARG A 552 -15.06 -4.38 12.57
CA ARG A 552 -15.60 -5.40 13.47
C ARG A 552 -14.80 -6.69 13.42
N PHE A 553 -14.46 -7.22 14.58
CA PHE A 553 -13.79 -8.50 14.76
C PHE A 553 -14.75 -9.54 15.31
N THR A 554 -14.69 -10.76 14.77
CA THR A 554 -15.49 -11.91 15.22
C THR A 554 -14.63 -13.18 15.13
N PRO A 555 -15.01 -14.30 15.80
CA PRO A 555 -14.13 -15.46 15.90
C PRO A 555 -13.84 -16.13 14.55
N ARG A 556 -14.77 -16.05 13.60
CA ARG A 556 -14.65 -16.64 12.25
C ARG A 556 -14.81 -15.63 11.12
N GLY A 557 -14.92 -14.35 11.46
CA GLY A 557 -15.22 -13.28 10.51
C GLY A 557 -16.73 -13.14 10.23
N THR A 558 -17.09 -12.00 9.67
CA THR A 558 -18.46 -11.67 9.26
C THR A 558 -18.59 -11.84 7.75
N ASN A 559 -19.61 -12.59 7.30
CA ASN A 559 -19.96 -12.67 5.88
C ASN A 559 -20.68 -11.38 5.47
N ILE A 560 -20.07 -10.65 4.53
CA ILE A 560 -20.64 -9.48 3.87
C ILE A 560 -20.67 -9.77 2.37
N LYS A 561 -21.87 -9.93 1.83
CA LYS A 561 -22.09 -10.14 0.38
C LYS A 561 -21.15 -11.23 -0.18
N GLU A 562 -21.09 -12.35 0.54
CA GLU A 562 -20.33 -13.56 0.25
C GLU A 562 -18.79 -13.42 0.32
N LEU A 563 -18.29 -12.49 1.15
CA LEU A 563 -16.87 -12.37 1.52
C LEU A 563 -16.75 -12.28 3.04
N ILE A 564 -15.67 -12.81 3.61
CA ILE A 564 -15.44 -12.79 5.05
C ILE A 564 -14.51 -11.64 5.42
N TYR A 565 -14.88 -10.88 6.44
CA TYR A 565 -14.07 -9.78 6.98
C TYR A 565 -13.96 -9.88 8.51
N GLY A 566 -12.84 -9.41 9.04
CA GLY A 566 -12.58 -9.31 10.47
C GLY A 566 -12.62 -10.64 11.21
N SER A 567 -12.08 -11.69 10.59
CA SER A 567 -11.86 -12.95 11.29
C SER A 567 -10.66 -12.88 12.22
N LEU A 568 -10.78 -13.49 13.40
CA LEU A 568 -9.67 -13.74 14.33
C LEU A 568 -9.13 -15.18 14.23
N SER A 569 -9.66 -16.00 13.33
CA SER A 569 -9.15 -17.35 13.08
C SER A 569 -7.68 -17.34 12.62
N SER A 570 -7.03 -18.51 12.67
CA SER A 570 -5.69 -18.71 12.09
C SER A 570 -5.60 -18.39 10.60
N GLU A 571 -6.73 -18.31 9.89
CA GLU A 571 -6.78 -18.01 8.45
C GLU A 571 -6.62 -16.53 8.10
N GLY A 572 -6.38 -15.66 9.10
CA GLY A 572 -6.18 -14.23 8.91
C GLY A 572 -7.48 -13.44 8.85
N LEU A 573 -7.40 -12.15 8.48
CA LEU A 573 -8.51 -11.20 8.61
C LEU A 573 -9.63 -11.40 7.61
N SER A 574 -9.30 -11.82 6.38
CA SER A 574 -10.23 -11.90 5.25
C SER A 574 -10.09 -13.22 4.48
N PRO A 575 -10.31 -14.38 5.12
CA PRO A 575 -10.13 -15.68 4.49
C PRO A 575 -11.27 -16.03 3.52
N GLN A 576 -11.11 -17.02 2.65
CA GLN A 576 -12.14 -17.34 1.64
C GLN A 576 -13.37 -17.96 2.31
N PRO A 577 -14.62 -17.62 1.93
CA PRO A 577 -15.85 -18.01 2.65
C PRO A 577 -16.07 -19.50 2.93
N TRP A 578 -15.64 -20.38 2.01
CA TRP A 578 -15.82 -21.84 2.10
C TRP A 578 -14.68 -22.55 2.84
N GLU A 579 -13.57 -21.87 3.13
CA GLU A 579 -12.46 -22.49 3.85
C GLU A 579 -12.90 -22.86 5.28
N PRO A 580 -12.75 -24.13 5.70
CA PRO A 580 -12.98 -24.52 7.09
C PRO A 580 -12.06 -23.73 8.02
N ARG A 581 -12.61 -23.19 9.11
CA ARG A 581 -11.81 -22.44 10.09
C ARG A 581 -12.32 -22.61 11.50
N GLU A 582 -11.38 -22.81 12.41
CA GLU A 582 -11.64 -22.79 13.84
C GLU A 582 -11.85 -21.34 14.31
N PRO A 583 -12.70 -21.12 15.33
CA PRO A 583 -12.90 -19.80 15.88
C PRO A 583 -11.63 -19.33 16.59
N GLY A 584 -11.21 -18.10 16.30
CA GLY A 584 -10.09 -17.42 16.96
C GLY A 584 -10.43 -16.98 18.37
N TRP A 585 -10.61 -17.92 19.30
CA TRP A 585 -10.73 -17.64 20.74
C TRP A 585 -9.35 -17.60 21.41
N GLY A 586 -9.21 -16.75 22.42
CA GLY A 586 -8.00 -16.62 23.24
C GLY A 586 -7.30 -15.28 23.05
N ASN A 587 -5.98 -15.28 23.22
CA ASN A 587 -5.18 -14.06 23.23
C ASN A 587 -4.80 -13.63 21.81
N HIS A 588 -5.09 -12.36 21.50
CA HIS A 588 -4.68 -11.68 20.28
C HIS A 588 -3.88 -10.42 20.64
N ARG A 589 -2.84 -10.13 19.85
CA ARG A 589 -2.14 -8.85 19.91
C ARG A 589 -2.44 -8.07 18.64
N ILE A 590 -2.98 -6.86 18.78
CA ILE A 590 -3.32 -5.98 17.67
C ILE A 590 -2.28 -4.87 17.67
N GLU A 591 -1.56 -4.74 16.57
CA GLU A 591 -0.62 -3.65 16.32
C GLU A 591 -1.23 -2.70 15.32
N TYR A 592 -0.96 -1.40 15.46
CA TYR A 592 -1.47 -0.36 14.57
C TYR A 592 -0.44 0.76 14.41
N ARG A 593 -0.41 1.37 13.23
CA ARG A 593 0.46 2.51 12.89
C ARG A 593 -0.16 3.37 11.79
N GLY A 594 0.48 4.50 11.52
CA GLY A 594 0.08 5.44 10.47
C GLY A 594 1.18 5.64 9.43
N ILE A 595 0.79 6.04 8.22
CA ILE A 595 1.68 6.49 7.15
C ILE A 595 1.13 7.84 6.67
N ASP A 596 1.94 8.89 6.74
CA ASP A 596 1.53 10.24 6.30
C ASP A 596 1.68 10.42 4.78
N ALA A 597 1.27 11.59 4.29
CA ALA A 597 1.34 11.92 2.87
C ALA A 597 2.78 12.11 2.35
N ALA A 598 3.73 12.43 3.24
CA ALA A 598 5.16 12.51 2.89
C ALA A 598 5.77 11.09 2.72
N GLY A 599 5.18 10.08 3.36
CA GLY A 599 5.59 8.69 3.35
C GLY A 599 6.33 8.24 4.61
N ASN A 600 6.33 9.06 5.69
CA ASN A 600 6.89 8.64 6.97
C ASN A 600 5.95 7.61 7.61
N ILE A 601 6.56 6.58 8.19
CA ILE A 601 5.85 5.51 8.89
C ILE A 601 5.96 5.77 10.39
N GLY A 602 4.82 5.91 11.06
CA GLY A 602 4.73 6.06 12.51
C GLY A 602 5.16 4.79 13.24
N GLU A 603 5.65 4.97 14.47
CA GLU A 603 5.96 3.84 15.36
C GLU A 603 4.69 3.00 15.60
N ALA A 604 4.84 1.67 15.47
CA ALA A 604 3.75 0.76 15.77
C ALA A 604 3.46 0.72 17.27
N LYS A 605 2.20 0.96 17.63
CA LYS A 605 1.68 0.76 18.98
C LYS A 605 0.85 -0.52 19.00
N ALA A 606 0.57 -1.03 20.20
CA ALA A 606 -0.19 -2.27 20.34
C ALA A 606 -1.13 -2.26 21.54
N PHE A 607 -2.14 -3.12 21.45
CA PHE A 607 -2.94 -3.57 22.58
C PHE A 607 -3.23 -5.06 22.44
N ARG A 608 -3.63 -5.70 23.54
CA ARG A 608 -3.96 -7.11 23.61
C ARG A 608 -5.45 -7.30 23.85
N VAL A 609 -5.99 -8.41 23.34
CA VAL A 609 -7.37 -8.82 23.57
C VAL A 609 -7.37 -10.31 23.95
N THR A 610 -7.87 -10.65 25.14
CA THR A 610 -8.38 -11.98 25.42
C THR A 610 -9.81 -12.02 24.91
N PHE A 611 -10.08 -12.86 23.90
CA PHE A 611 -11.38 -12.94 23.24
C PHE A 611 -12.07 -14.27 23.58
N LEU A 612 -13.23 -14.19 24.24
CA LEU A 612 -13.96 -15.37 24.75
C LEU A 612 -15.39 -15.43 24.23
N PRO A 613 -16.02 -16.60 24.18
CA PRO A 613 -17.46 -16.68 23.98
C PRO A 613 -18.21 -16.11 25.19
N SER A 614 -19.41 -15.54 24.99
CA SER A 614 -20.30 -15.25 26.10
C SER A 614 -20.75 -16.53 26.80
N PRO A 615 -20.68 -16.58 28.15
CA PRO A 615 -21.04 -17.78 28.88
C PRO A 615 -22.56 -17.98 28.86
N GLN A 616 -22.97 -19.22 28.62
CA GLN A 616 -24.37 -19.63 28.76
C GLN A 616 -24.58 -20.17 30.19
N CYS A 617 -24.93 -19.29 31.13
CA CYS A 617 -25.09 -19.62 32.54
C CYS A 617 -26.35 -20.47 32.76
N THR A 618 -26.21 -21.69 33.27
CA THR A 618 -27.35 -22.53 33.71
C THR A 618 -27.79 -22.17 35.13
N GLN A 619 -26.87 -21.63 35.92
CA GLN A 619 -27.13 -21.11 37.27
C GLN A 619 -26.37 -19.80 37.45
N THR A 620 -26.99 -18.83 38.14
CA THR A 620 -26.34 -17.55 38.47
C THR A 620 -26.45 -17.28 39.97
N ILE A 621 -25.33 -16.88 40.58
CA ILE A 621 -25.20 -16.50 41.99
C ILE A 621 -24.79 -15.02 42.04
N THR A 622 -25.69 -14.17 42.51
CA THR A 622 -25.48 -12.72 42.66
C THR A 622 -25.54 -12.24 44.12
N ALA A 623 -25.96 -13.11 45.03
CA ALA A 623 -26.00 -12.85 46.47
C ALA A 623 -24.93 -13.66 47.23
N PRO A 624 -24.44 -13.18 48.39
CA PRO A 624 -23.40 -13.88 49.13
C PRO A 624 -23.78 -15.33 49.47
N HIS A 625 -22.91 -16.27 49.11
CA HIS A 625 -23.07 -17.69 49.37
C HIS A 625 -22.20 -18.10 50.57
N ALA A 626 -22.84 -18.50 51.67
CA ALA A 626 -22.15 -18.69 52.95
C ALA A 626 -21.39 -20.02 53.09
N GLY A 627 -21.73 -21.04 52.29
CA GLY A 627 -21.18 -22.39 52.38
C GLY A 627 -20.38 -22.79 51.15
N ASP A 628 -20.13 -24.10 51.03
CA ASP A 628 -19.46 -24.71 49.89
C ASP A 628 -20.31 -24.55 48.62
N LEU A 629 -19.65 -24.33 47.49
CA LEU A 629 -20.28 -24.30 46.18
C LEU A 629 -19.75 -25.46 45.33
N ARG A 630 -20.60 -26.45 45.04
CA ARG A 630 -20.27 -27.56 44.14
C ARG A 630 -20.98 -27.35 42.80
N VAL A 631 -20.19 -27.22 41.74
CA VAL A 631 -20.69 -27.12 40.37
C VAL A 631 -20.56 -28.49 39.73
N THR A 632 -21.66 -29.22 39.66
CA THR A 632 -21.69 -30.63 39.22
C THR A 632 -22.01 -30.80 37.73
N ALA A 633 -22.71 -29.84 37.13
CA ALA A 633 -23.04 -29.82 35.71
C ALA A 633 -23.37 -28.39 35.25
N GLY A 634 -23.38 -28.17 33.93
CA GLY A 634 -23.68 -26.88 33.33
C GLY A 634 -22.66 -25.80 33.70
N THR A 635 -23.07 -24.54 33.56
CA THR A 635 -22.23 -23.36 33.84
C THR A 635 -22.81 -22.60 35.02
N THR A 636 -22.07 -22.54 36.12
CA THR A 636 -22.42 -21.66 37.25
C THR A 636 -21.67 -20.34 37.15
N CYS A 637 -22.44 -19.26 37.08
CA CYS A 637 -21.92 -17.90 37.03
C CYS A 637 -22.02 -17.23 38.40
N VAL A 638 -20.91 -16.78 38.97
CA VAL A 638 -20.85 -16.03 40.22
C VAL A 638 -20.51 -14.58 39.88
N THR A 639 -21.37 -13.62 40.17
CA THR A 639 -21.18 -12.23 39.69
C THR A 639 -21.41 -11.22 40.80
N GLY A 640 -20.41 -10.33 41.01
CA GLY A 640 -20.53 -9.20 41.92
C GLY A 640 -20.72 -9.57 43.39
N THR A 641 -20.29 -10.78 43.79
CA THR A 641 -20.64 -11.34 45.09
C THR A 641 -19.56 -12.27 45.66
N SER A 642 -19.77 -12.78 46.88
CA SER A 642 -18.81 -13.64 47.57
C SER A 642 -19.30 -15.06 47.78
N VAL A 643 -18.38 -16.01 47.71
CA VAL A 643 -18.57 -17.41 48.08
C VAL A 643 -17.59 -17.74 49.21
N LYS A 644 -18.11 -17.91 50.43
CA LYS A 644 -17.29 -18.07 51.65
C LYS A 644 -16.75 -19.48 51.87
N GLY A 645 -17.38 -20.50 51.30
CA GLY A 645 -16.87 -21.87 51.31
C GLY A 645 -16.05 -22.20 50.06
N PRO A 646 -15.36 -23.36 50.04
CA PRO A 646 -14.66 -23.84 48.85
C PRO A 646 -15.57 -23.97 47.63
N VAL A 647 -15.07 -23.55 46.47
CA VAL A 647 -15.71 -23.78 45.17
C VAL A 647 -15.09 -25.01 44.52
N VAL A 648 -15.90 -26.03 44.26
CA VAL A 648 -15.48 -27.27 43.58
C VAL A 648 -16.21 -27.38 42.24
N VAL A 649 -15.45 -27.45 41.14
CA VAL A 649 -15.98 -27.63 39.79
C VAL A 649 -15.68 -29.05 39.34
N GLU A 650 -16.73 -29.84 39.15
CA GLU A 650 -16.61 -31.25 38.78
C GLU A 650 -16.44 -31.43 37.26
N LYS A 651 -16.15 -32.67 36.86
CA LYS A 651 -15.83 -33.01 35.47
C LYS A 651 -16.95 -32.59 34.52
N GLY A 652 -16.59 -31.87 33.45
CA GLY A 652 -17.52 -31.39 32.43
C GLY A 652 -18.39 -30.19 32.83
N ALA A 653 -18.33 -29.74 34.08
CA ALA A 653 -19.00 -28.52 34.52
C ALA A 653 -18.12 -27.27 34.32
N SER A 654 -18.72 -26.09 34.33
CA SER A 654 -18.03 -24.82 34.13
C SER A 654 -18.31 -23.81 35.23
N LEU A 655 -17.29 -23.02 35.58
CA LEU A 655 -17.40 -21.88 36.50
C LEU A 655 -17.05 -20.59 35.77
N VAL A 656 -17.88 -19.56 35.94
CA VAL A 656 -17.58 -18.20 35.49
C VAL A 656 -17.75 -17.24 36.66
N ALA A 657 -16.66 -16.79 37.26
CA ALA A 657 -16.66 -15.84 38.35
C ALA A 657 -16.24 -14.45 37.87
N ARG A 658 -17.06 -13.43 38.14
CA ARG A 658 -16.83 -12.05 37.71
C ARG A 658 -17.01 -11.09 38.87
N LYS A 659 -16.03 -10.21 39.12
CA LYS A 659 -16.09 -9.24 40.24
C LYS A 659 -16.48 -9.93 41.56
N ALA A 660 -15.92 -11.12 41.79
CA ALA A 660 -16.31 -12.01 42.87
C ALA A 660 -15.17 -12.22 43.88
N THR A 661 -15.53 -12.61 45.10
CA THR A 661 -14.57 -13.06 46.12
C THR A 661 -14.84 -14.53 46.44
N LEU A 662 -13.89 -15.40 46.12
CA LEU A 662 -14.01 -16.85 46.29
C LEU A 662 -13.05 -17.33 47.39
N ALA A 663 -13.51 -18.17 48.30
CA ALA A 663 -12.66 -18.67 49.38
C ALA A 663 -11.53 -19.58 48.85
N SER A 664 -11.82 -20.51 47.95
CA SER A 664 -10.85 -21.30 47.19
C SER A 664 -11.52 -21.88 45.95
N VAL A 665 -10.73 -22.27 44.96
CA VAL A 665 -11.24 -22.90 43.73
C VAL A 665 -10.49 -24.19 43.48
N SER A 666 -11.22 -25.30 43.36
CA SER A 666 -10.69 -26.58 42.92
C SER A 666 -11.50 -27.09 41.73
N ALA A 667 -10.84 -27.39 40.62
CA ALA A 667 -11.46 -27.93 39.43
C ALA A 667 -10.62 -29.08 38.89
N SER A 668 -11.28 -30.18 38.52
CA SER A 668 -10.60 -31.32 37.88
C SER A 668 -11.46 -31.88 36.75
N GLY A 669 -10.93 -31.85 35.53
CA GLY A 669 -11.68 -32.29 34.35
C GLY A 669 -12.85 -31.37 33.97
N ALA A 670 -12.89 -30.15 34.50
CA ALA A 670 -13.95 -29.18 34.22
C ALA A 670 -13.98 -28.80 32.73
N ALA A 671 -15.15 -28.41 32.21
CA ALA A 671 -15.25 -27.95 30.82
C ALA A 671 -14.53 -26.60 30.65
N SER A 672 -14.81 -25.61 31.49
CA SER A 672 -14.06 -24.35 31.53
C SER A 672 -14.08 -23.71 32.91
N VAL A 673 -13.05 -22.92 33.21
CA VAL A 673 -13.00 -22.11 34.44
C VAL A 673 -12.55 -20.70 34.07
N GLU A 674 -13.47 -19.74 34.20
CA GLU A 674 -13.20 -18.32 33.98
C GLU A 674 -13.31 -17.57 35.30
N ILE A 675 -12.25 -16.85 35.67
CA ILE A 675 -12.24 -15.96 36.83
C ILE A 675 -11.74 -14.60 36.34
N VAL A 676 -12.61 -13.60 36.44
CA VAL A 676 -12.43 -12.27 35.84
C VAL A 676 -12.60 -11.19 36.91
N ASP A 677 -11.64 -10.29 37.04
CA ASP A 677 -11.62 -9.16 38.00
C ASP A 677 -12.04 -9.59 39.41
N SER A 678 -11.57 -10.76 39.85
CA SER A 678 -12.01 -11.41 41.08
C SER A 678 -10.84 -11.70 42.02
N THR A 679 -11.14 -12.01 43.28
CA THR A 679 -10.15 -12.44 44.26
C THR A 679 -10.43 -13.86 44.71
N VAL A 680 -9.41 -14.72 44.65
CA VAL A 680 -9.40 -16.03 45.31
C VAL A 680 -8.56 -15.90 46.58
N GLU A 681 -9.22 -15.96 47.73
CA GLU A 681 -8.58 -15.76 49.05
C GLU A 681 -7.65 -16.92 49.42
N GLY A 682 -7.96 -18.12 48.96
CA GLY A 682 -7.18 -19.34 49.17
C GLY A 682 -6.50 -19.84 47.89
N ALA A 683 -6.36 -21.17 47.80
CA ALA A 683 -5.74 -21.80 46.63
C ALA A 683 -6.69 -21.85 45.42
N ALA A 684 -6.10 -21.73 44.23
CA ALA A 684 -6.74 -22.02 42.95
C ALA A 684 -6.01 -23.21 42.31
N ARG A 685 -6.63 -24.39 42.33
CA ARG A 685 -6.11 -25.63 41.77
C ARG A 685 -7.01 -26.10 40.64
N ILE A 686 -6.59 -25.89 39.39
CA ILE A 686 -7.40 -26.17 38.20
C ILE A 686 -6.61 -27.10 37.29
N THR A 687 -7.11 -28.32 37.12
CA THR A 687 -6.40 -29.37 36.39
C THR A 687 -7.26 -30.04 35.34
N GLY A 688 -6.67 -30.36 34.19
CA GLY A 688 -7.29 -31.23 33.20
C GLY A 688 -8.52 -30.66 32.51
N THR A 689 -8.70 -29.33 32.42
CA THR A 689 -9.87 -28.77 31.74
C THR A 689 -9.91 -29.13 30.26
N THR A 690 -11.11 -29.38 29.72
CA THR A 690 -11.29 -29.81 28.32
C THR A 690 -11.48 -28.64 27.35
N GLY A 691 -11.93 -27.48 27.83
CA GLY A 691 -12.10 -26.24 27.06
C GLY A 691 -10.98 -25.26 27.32
N HIS A 692 -11.15 -24.40 28.33
CA HIS A 692 -10.17 -23.36 28.69
C HIS A 692 -10.19 -22.97 30.16
N VAL A 693 -9.08 -22.42 30.61
CA VAL A 693 -8.94 -21.69 31.88
C VAL A 693 -8.60 -20.25 31.56
N THR A 694 -9.30 -19.30 32.17
CA THR A 694 -8.97 -17.87 32.10
C THR A 694 -8.89 -17.27 33.48
N LEU A 695 -7.75 -16.66 33.81
CA LEU A 695 -7.56 -15.88 35.03
C LEU A 695 -7.22 -14.43 34.66
N PHE A 696 -8.24 -13.63 34.34
CA PHE A 696 -8.06 -12.26 33.88
C PHE A 696 -8.29 -11.26 35.01
N GLY A 697 -7.35 -10.37 35.28
CA GLY A 697 -7.48 -9.40 36.38
C GLY A 697 -7.68 -10.04 37.77
N THR A 698 -7.30 -11.30 37.92
CA THR A 698 -7.60 -12.10 39.10
C THR A 698 -6.43 -12.15 40.07
N THR A 699 -6.70 -11.85 41.35
CA THR A 699 -5.72 -12.00 42.43
C THR A 699 -5.95 -13.34 43.14
N VAL A 700 -4.94 -14.21 43.12
CA VAL A 700 -4.94 -15.45 43.92
C VAL A 700 -3.96 -15.27 45.08
N LYS A 701 -4.47 -15.26 46.32
CA LYS A 701 -3.63 -15.06 47.52
C LYS A 701 -2.95 -16.35 47.99
N GLY A 702 -3.54 -17.51 47.69
CA GLY A 702 -2.96 -18.82 47.97
C GLY A 702 -2.15 -19.38 46.80
N GLU A 703 -1.93 -20.70 46.84
CA GLU A 703 -1.27 -21.43 45.75
C GLU A 703 -2.07 -21.33 44.44
N ARG A 704 -1.39 -20.99 43.35
CA ARG A 704 -1.92 -21.07 41.98
C ARG A 704 -1.30 -22.27 41.28
N ALA A 705 -2.09 -23.34 41.09
CA ALA A 705 -1.68 -24.55 40.39
C ALA A 705 -2.60 -24.80 39.20
N LEU A 706 -2.08 -24.53 38.00
CA LEU A 706 -2.73 -24.84 36.72
C LEU A 706 -1.92 -25.95 36.05
N SER A 707 -2.54 -27.06 35.68
CA SER A 707 -1.82 -28.16 35.01
C SER A 707 -2.69 -29.02 34.11
N GLY A 708 -2.14 -29.42 32.97
CA GLY A 708 -2.80 -30.33 32.03
C GLY A 708 -4.10 -29.79 31.42
N ASN A 709 -4.29 -28.47 31.41
CA ASN A 709 -5.46 -27.83 30.83
C ASN A 709 -5.33 -27.72 29.30
N ALA A 710 -6.44 -27.82 28.58
CA ALA A 710 -6.43 -27.75 27.11
C ALA A 710 -5.96 -26.38 26.58
N ARG A 711 -6.39 -25.29 27.22
CA ARG A 711 -5.99 -23.91 26.91
C ARG A 711 -5.93 -23.08 28.19
N GLU A 712 -4.93 -22.23 28.33
CA GLU A 712 -4.73 -21.35 29.50
C GLU A 712 -4.50 -19.91 29.01
N TRP A 713 -5.32 -18.96 29.48
CA TRP A 713 -5.32 -17.56 29.05
C TRP A 713 -5.24 -16.58 30.22
#